data_AF-A0A2X2CCI0-F1
#
_entry.id   AF-A0A2X2CCI0-F1
#
_cell.length_a   1.000
_cell.length_b   1.000
_cell.length_c   1.000
_cell.angle_alpha   90.00
_cell.angle_beta   90.00
_cell.angle_gamma   90.00
#
_symmetry.space_group_name_H-M   'P 1'
#
loop_
_entity.id
_entity.type
_entity.pdbx_description
1 polymer ?
#
loop_
_entity_poly.entity_id
_entity_poly.type
_entity_poly.pdbx_seq_one_letter_code
_entity_poly.pdbx_strand_id
1 'polypeptide(L)'
;MGVLLQQVGTTGEIHDYSQLISELKTRKIITSVAADLMALVLLTAPGQQGADIVLGSAQRFGVPMGYGGPHAAFFACRDEYKRAMPGRIIGVSRDAAGNRALRMAMQTREQHIRREKANSNICTSQVLLANIAAMYAVYHGPEGLKNIAQRIHRLTDILAAGLIQNGMTLRHQTWFDTLTVETADKAGVLQRAKDAEINLRTDIVGAVGVTLSEVTTREDVVRLIEIISGKAFSDDIDTLDALVASSSTSIPTAMLRKDAVLTHENFHLYHSETEMMRYMHRLENKDLALNQAMIPLGSCTMKLNAAAEMLPITWPEFTEMHPFCPPYQAQGYQIMIEQLSNWLAAITGYDAMCMQPNSGAQGEYAGLLAIRRYHQSRGEGNRHICLIPSSAHGTNPASAHMAGMTVVVVGCDENGNIDIADLKAKAEKHQAELSCVMVTYPSTHGVYEEGIREVCEIIHQYGGQVYLDGANMNAQVGITTPGFIGSDVSHLNLHKTFCIPHGGGGPGMGPIGVKAHLAPFVPGHSVVEMDGVTTQGAVSAAQFGSASILPISWMYIRMMGSEGLKQASQVAILNANYIAQRLKDDYDILYSGAEGYVAHECIIDIRPLKANYGISEMDVAKRLIDYGFHAPTMSFPVAGTLMIEPTEI
;
A
#
# COMPACT_ATOMS: atom_id res chain seq x y z
N MET A 1 19.00 -14.61 -12.04
CA MET A 1 19.22 -13.21 -12.47
C MET A 1 17.95 -12.72 -13.15
N GLY A 2 17.60 -11.45 -12.99
CA GLY A 2 16.46 -10.84 -13.67
C GLY A 2 16.82 -9.45 -14.18
N VAL A 3 16.04 -8.94 -15.12
CA VAL A 3 16.17 -7.58 -15.68
C VAL A 3 14.82 -6.88 -15.55
N LEU A 4 14.84 -5.63 -15.06
CA LEU A 4 13.69 -4.73 -15.05
C LEU A 4 13.87 -3.72 -16.18
N LEU A 5 12.88 -3.63 -17.06
CA LEU A 5 12.80 -2.68 -18.16
C LEU A 5 11.56 -1.79 -17.98
N GLN A 6 11.52 -0.64 -18.64
CA GLN A 6 10.32 0.20 -18.72
C GLN A 6 9.98 0.41 -20.19
N GLN A 7 8.74 0.09 -20.60
CA GLN A 7 8.36 0.08 -22.02
C GLN A 7 8.32 1.49 -22.64
N VAL A 8 7.63 2.40 -21.96
CA VAL A 8 7.74 3.83 -22.22
C VAL A 8 8.70 4.37 -21.18
N GLY A 9 9.92 4.70 -21.59
CA GLY A 9 10.98 5.15 -20.71
C GLY A 9 10.57 6.38 -19.91
N THR A 10 11.23 6.62 -18.79
CA THR A 10 10.92 7.77 -17.92
C THR A 10 11.04 9.13 -18.64
N THR A 11 11.80 9.21 -19.74
CA THR A 11 11.97 10.39 -20.59
C THR A 11 11.05 10.40 -21.82
N GLY A 12 10.14 9.43 -21.94
CA GLY A 12 9.10 9.35 -22.96
C GLY A 12 9.35 8.40 -24.12
N GLU A 13 10.58 7.91 -24.31
CA GLU A 13 10.94 7.03 -25.44
C GLU A 13 10.16 5.70 -25.40
N ILE A 14 9.63 5.27 -26.55
CA ILE A 14 9.03 3.94 -26.70
C ILE A 14 10.12 2.95 -27.11
N HIS A 15 10.25 1.88 -26.34
CA HIS A 15 11.21 0.80 -26.62
C HIS A 15 10.51 -0.48 -27.09
N ASP A 16 10.97 -1.04 -28.21
CA ASP A 16 10.69 -2.42 -28.62
C ASP A 16 11.78 -3.34 -28.06
N TYR A 17 11.42 -4.13 -27.04
CA TYR A 17 12.36 -5.04 -26.39
C TYR A 17 12.29 -6.47 -26.93
N SER A 18 11.55 -6.73 -28.01
CA SER A 18 11.32 -8.11 -28.51
C SER A 18 12.63 -8.87 -28.75
N GLN A 19 13.60 -8.22 -29.39
CA GLN A 19 14.92 -8.82 -29.62
C GLN A 19 15.68 -9.05 -28.31
N LEU A 20 15.78 -8.02 -27.47
CA LEU A 20 16.50 -8.10 -26.18
C LEU A 20 15.92 -9.19 -25.28
N ILE A 21 14.60 -9.26 -25.15
CA ILE A 21 13.91 -10.27 -24.33
C ILE A 21 14.17 -11.67 -24.90
N SER A 22 14.14 -11.84 -26.22
CA SER A 22 14.47 -13.12 -26.86
C SER A 22 15.89 -13.57 -26.50
N GLU A 23 16.88 -12.67 -26.59
CA GLU A 23 18.26 -12.95 -26.22
C GLU A 23 18.41 -13.29 -24.74
N LEU A 24 17.79 -12.52 -23.84
CA LEU A 24 17.80 -12.78 -22.39
C LEU A 24 17.15 -14.13 -22.04
N LYS A 25 16.09 -14.50 -22.75
CA LYS A 25 15.39 -15.78 -22.55
C LYS A 25 16.27 -16.98 -22.90
N THR A 26 17.11 -16.90 -23.95
CA THR A 26 18.09 -17.97 -24.26
C THR A 26 19.07 -18.22 -23.11
N ARG A 27 19.29 -17.20 -22.26
CA ARG A 27 20.15 -17.26 -21.07
C ARG A 27 19.39 -17.56 -19.77
N LYS A 28 18.09 -17.89 -19.86
CA LYS A 28 17.20 -18.16 -18.72
C LYS A 28 17.12 -16.98 -17.74
N ILE A 29 17.21 -15.76 -18.24
CA ILE A 29 17.06 -14.53 -17.46
C ILE A 29 15.57 -14.15 -17.45
N ILE A 30 15.02 -13.91 -16.25
CA ILE A 30 13.63 -13.46 -16.10
C ILE A 30 13.52 -11.98 -16.45
N THR A 31 12.53 -11.63 -17.25
CA THR A 31 12.30 -10.26 -17.73
C THR A 31 11.03 -9.68 -17.12
N SER A 32 11.18 -8.55 -16.43
CA SER A 32 10.06 -7.76 -15.88
C SER A 32 9.96 -6.44 -16.62
N VAL A 33 8.76 -6.06 -17.06
CA VAL A 33 8.53 -4.80 -17.77
C VAL A 33 7.55 -3.94 -17.00
N ALA A 34 8.01 -2.77 -16.55
CA ALA A 34 7.16 -1.70 -16.07
C ALA A 34 6.43 -1.04 -17.25
N ALA A 35 5.10 -0.97 -17.17
CA ALA A 35 4.24 -0.46 -18.24
C ALA A 35 3.11 0.41 -17.71
N ASP A 36 2.53 1.23 -18.59
CA ASP A 36 1.41 2.13 -18.31
C ASP A 36 0.14 1.58 -18.99
N LEU A 37 -0.93 1.34 -18.23
CA LEU A 37 -2.15 0.73 -18.78
C LEU A 37 -2.80 1.55 -19.90
N MET A 38 -2.72 2.89 -19.84
CA MET A 38 -3.27 3.76 -20.87
C MET A 38 -2.45 3.69 -22.16
N ALA A 39 -1.11 3.72 -22.05
CA ALA A 39 -0.23 3.51 -23.20
C ALA A 39 -0.45 2.13 -23.83
N LEU A 40 -0.65 1.09 -23.01
CA LEU A 40 -0.92 -0.28 -23.47
C LEU A 40 -2.24 -0.44 -24.23
N VAL A 41 -3.14 0.55 -24.21
CA VAL A 41 -4.32 0.53 -25.09
C VAL A 41 -3.89 0.65 -26.57
N LEU A 42 -2.82 1.40 -26.85
CA LEU A 42 -2.29 1.61 -28.21
C LEU A 42 -1.01 0.84 -28.51
N LEU A 43 -0.23 0.49 -27.48
CA LEU A 43 1.07 -0.17 -27.64
C LEU A 43 1.00 -1.70 -27.54
N THR A 44 1.85 -2.39 -28.30
CA THR A 44 2.06 -3.83 -28.22
C THR A 44 2.38 -4.24 -26.79
N ALA A 45 1.56 -5.12 -26.20
CA ALA A 45 1.71 -5.52 -24.81
C ALA A 45 3.06 -6.22 -24.55
N PRO A 46 3.74 -5.96 -23.41
CA PRO A 46 5.03 -6.60 -23.09
C PRO A 46 4.99 -8.13 -23.10
N GLY A 47 3.85 -8.75 -22.76
CA GLY A 47 3.67 -10.19 -22.84
C GLY A 47 3.81 -10.76 -24.26
N GLN A 48 3.41 -9.99 -25.29
CA GLN A 48 3.60 -10.36 -26.70
C GLN A 48 5.05 -10.19 -27.15
N GLN A 49 5.78 -9.22 -26.58
CA GLN A 49 7.22 -9.06 -26.79
C GLN A 49 8.05 -10.15 -26.09
N GLY A 50 7.42 -10.98 -25.24
CA GLY A 50 8.06 -12.10 -24.58
C GLY A 50 8.29 -11.92 -23.09
N ALA A 51 7.90 -10.80 -22.48
CA ALA A 51 8.12 -10.54 -21.05
C ALA A 51 7.53 -11.63 -20.14
N ASP A 52 8.17 -11.88 -19.02
CA ASP A 52 7.73 -12.89 -18.03
C ASP A 52 6.80 -12.29 -16.97
N ILE A 53 7.06 -11.03 -16.62
CA ILE A 53 6.33 -10.25 -15.62
C ILE A 53 6.03 -8.85 -16.18
N VAL A 54 4.85 -8.33 -15.94
CA VAL A 54 4.45 -6.96 -16.28
C VAL A 54 3.85 -6.29 -15.06
N LEU A 55 4.28 -5.07 -14.75
CA LEU A 55 3.85 -4.35 -13.55
C LEU A 55 3.73 -2.85 -13.83
N GLY A 56 3.03 -2.13 -12.96
CA GLY A 56 2.88 -0.68 -13.07
C GLY A 56 1.78 -0.15 -12.15
N SER A 57 1.41 1.10 -12.34
CA SER A 57 0.30 1.72 -11.61
C SER A 57 -0.98 1.71 -12.45
N ALA A 58 -2.12 1.45 -11.82
CA ALA A 58 -3.44 1.63 -12.40
C ALA A 58 -4.05 3.01 -12.09
N GLN A 59 -3.27 3.95 -11.53
CA GLN A 59 -3.75 5.26 -11.06
C GLN A 59 -4.57 6.02 -12.12
N ARG A 60 -4.03 6.15 -13.33
CA ARG A 60 -4.68 6.93 -14.40
C ARG A 60 -5.92 6.29 -15.00
N PHE A 61 -6.39 5.17 -14.45
CA PHE A 61 -7.72 4.63 -14.69
C PHE A 61 -8.67 5.15 -13.61
N GLY A 62 -8.92 6.46 -13.63
CA GLY A 62 -9.96 7.11 -12.80
C GLY A 62 -9.66 7.24 -11.31
N VAL A 63 -8.40 7.14 -10.87
CA VAL A 63 -8.00 7.37 -9.47
C VAL A 63 -7.22 8.69 -9.36
N PRO A 64 -7.49 9.57 -8.38
CA PRO A 64 -6.78 10.85 -8.27
C PRO A 64 -5.27 10.72 -7.98
N MET A 65 -4.48 11.79 -8.20
CA MET A 65 -3.04 11.79 -7.91
C MET A 65 -2.73 11.59 -6.42
N GLY A 66 -3.51 12.22 -5.55
CA GLY A 66 -3.52 12.02 -4.10
C GLY A 66 -2.19 12.33 -3.41
N TYR A 67 -1.36 13.20 -3.99
CA TYR A 67 0.00 13.51 -3.53
C TYR A 67 0.85 12.24 -3.26
N GLY A 68 0.62 11.19 -4.07
CA GLY A 68 1.36 9.93 -4.02
C GLY A 68 0.48 8.69 -3.95
N GLY A 69 -0.77 8.81 -3.49
CA GLY A 69 -1.69 7.68 -3.41
C GLY A 69 -2.89 7.94 -2.51
N PRO A 70 -3.76 6.93 -2.33
CA PRO A 70 -3.47 5.53 -2.63
C PRO A 70 -3.77 5.13 -4.09
N HIS A 71 -2.95 4.25 -4.67
CA HIS A 71 -3.16 3.69 -6.01
C HIS A 71 -2.95 2.18 -6.01
N ALA A 72 -3.75 1.45 -6.77
CA ALA A 72 -3.49 0.05 -7.02
C ALA A 72 -2.36 -0.11 -8.04
N ALA A 73 -1.29 -0.79 -7.64
CA ALA A 73 -0.33 -1.33 -8.59
C ALA A 73 -0.90 -2.61 -9.22
N PHE A 74 -0.67 -2.81 -10.51
CA PHE A 74 -0.94 -4.09 -11.17
C PHE A 74 0.34 -4.92 -11.26
N PHE A 75 0.20 -6.24 -11.18
CA PHE A 75 1.29 -7.19 -11.31
C PHE A 75 0.75 -8.44 -12.01
N ALA A 76 1.28 -8.74 -13.19
CA ALA A 76 0.90 -9.89 -14.01
C ALA A 76 2.15 -10.72 -14.33
N CYS A 77 1.99 -12.04 -14.47
CA CYS A 77 3.07 -12.93 -14.88
C CYS A 77 2.56 -14.04 -15.80
N ARG A 78 3.49 -14.79 -16.42
CA ARG A 78 3.16 -16.04 -17.11
C ARG A 78 2.56 -17.07 -16.14
N ASP A 79 1.66 -17.92 -16.64
CA ASP A 79 0.95 -18.92 -15.83
C ASP A 79 1.91 -19.85 -15.04
N GLU A 80 3.07 -20.17 -15.60
CA GLU A 80 4.10 -20.98 -14.94
C GLU A 80 4.62 -20.37 -13.62
N TYR A 81 4.56 -19.04 -13.48
CA TYR A 81 5.01 -18.31 -12.29
C TYR A 81 3.88 -18.02 -11.29
N LYS A 82 2.62 -18.43 -11.55
CA LYS A 82 1.47 -18.10 -10.69
C LYS A 82 1.63 -18.53 -9.23
N ARG A 83 2.42 -19.59 -8.96
CA ARG A 83 2.72 -20.08 -7.60
C ARG A 83 3.69 -19.16 -6.84
N ALA A 84 4.48 -18.35 -7.55
CA ALA A 84 5.42 -17.38 -7.01
C ALA A 84 4.81 -15.97 -6.87
N MET A 85 3.58 -15.76 -7.33
CA MET A 85 2.91 -14.45 -7.24
C MET A 85 2.82 -13.94 -5.80
N PRO A 86 3.11 -12.64 -5.56
CA PRO A 86 2.83 -11.97 -4.30
C PRO A 86 1.33 -11.65 -4.18
N GLY A 87 0.87 -11.48 -2.94
CA GLY A 87 -0.48 -11.00 -2.65
C GLY A 87 -1.63 -11.92 -3.06
N ARG A 88 -2.85 -11.35 -2.97
CA ARG A 88 -4.12 -12.04 -3.15
C ARG A 88 -4.41 -12.26 -4.63
N ILE A 89 -5.05 -13.38 -4.96
CA ILE A 89 -5.55 -13.69 -6.31
C ILE A 89 -6.98 -14.18 -6.17
N ILE A 90 -7.91 -13.60 -6.93
CA ILE A 90 -9.30 -14.08 -7.00
C ILE A 90 -9.39 -15.20 -8.04
N GLY A 91 -9.99 -16.32 -7.66
CA GLY A 91 -10.23 -17.47 -8.52
C GLY A 91 -11.72 -17.82 -8.61
N VAL A 92 -12.11 -18.34 -9.78
CA VAL A 92 -13.44 -18.91 -10.00
C VAL A 92 -13.49 -20.31 -9.38
N SER A 93 -14.55 -20.60 -8.64
CA SER A 93 -14.84 -21.87 -7.98
C SER A 93 -16.33 -22.19 -8.13
N ARG A 94 -16.80 -23.21 -7.41
CA ARG A 94 -18.22 -23.56 -7.27
C ARG A 94 -18.65 -23.53 -5.80
N ASP A 95 -19.91 -23.18 -5.56
CA ASP A 95 -20.57 -23.33 -4.25
C ASP A 95 -21.06 -24.77 -4.03
N ALA A 96 -21.69 -25.03 -2.88
CA ALA A 96 -22.23 -26.35 -2.54
C ALA A 96 -23.37 -26.82 -3.46
N ALA A 97 -24.08 -25.90 -4.12
CA ALA A 97 -25.13 -26.20 -5.10
C ALA A 97 -24.58 -26.32 -6.54
N GLY A 98 -23.27 -26.14 -6.74
CA GLY A 98 -22.59 -26.24 -8.03
C GLY A 98 -22.59 -24.94 -8.84
N ASN A 99 -23.13 -23.83 -8.32
CA ASN A 99 -23.14 -22.53 -8.97
C ASN A 99 -21.75 -21.92 -9.01
N ARG A 100 -21.48 -21.06 -10.00
CA ARG A 100 -20.22 -20.32 -10.10
C ARG A 100 -20.07 -19.34 -8.93
N ALA A 101 -18.97 -19.43 -8.20
CA ALA A 101 -18.63 -18.55 -7.07
C ALA A 101 -17.18 -18.03 -7.18
N LEU A 102 -16.87 -16.95 -6.47
CA LEU A 102 -15.52 -16.37 -6.41
C LEU A 102 -14.92 -16.58 -5.02
N ARG A 103 -13.61 -16.78 -4.94
CA ARG A 103 -12.86 -16.82 -3.67
C ARG A 103 -11.41 -16.40 -3.86
N MET A 104 -10.74 -16.04 -2.77
CA MET A 104 -9.27 -15.96 -2.77
C MET A 104 -8.68 -17.37 -3.02
N ALA A 105 -7.78 -17.47 -3.99
CA ALA A 105 -7.16 -18.69 -4.48
C ALA A 105 -5.67 -18.76 -4.17
N MET A 106 -5.15 -19.99 -4.02
CA MET A 106 -3.73 -20.25 -3.72
C MET A 106 -3.23 -19.47 -2.49
N GLN A 107 -4.04 -19.38 -1.44
CA GLN A 107 -3.77 -18.59 -0.23
C GLN A 107 -2.52 -19.08 0.53
N THR A 108 -2.08 -20.33 0.30
CA THR A 108 -0.85 -20.86 0.89
C THR A 108 0.39 -20.06 0.50
N ARG A 109 0.36 -19.18 -0.51
CA ARG A 109 1.46 -18.27 -0.85
C ARG A 109 1.63 -17.11 0.14
N GLU A 110 0.58 -16.79 0.89
CA GLU A 110 0.45 -15.56 1.66
C GLU A 110 0.99 -15.72 3.09
N GLN A 111 1.31 -14.58 3.70
CA GLN A 111 1.97 -14.47 5.00
C GLN A 111 1.25 -15.22 6.14
N HIS A 112 -0.09 -15.24 6.14
CA HIS A 112 -0.87 -15.81 7.23
C HIS A 112 -0.80 -17.35 7.28
N ILE A 113 -0.33 -18.00 6.21
CA ILE A 113 -0.08 -19.46 6.17
C ILE A 113 1.41 -19.76 6.18
N ARG A 114 2.20 -19.12 5.31
CA ARG A 114 3.61 -19.49 5.09
C ARG A 114 4.63 -18.67 5.86
N ARG A 115 4.22 -17.62 6.59
CA ARG A 115 5.10 -16.82 7.46
C ARG A 115 6.39 -16.39 6.72
N GLU A 116 7.58 -16.71 7.24
CA GLU A 116 8.87 -16.39 6.60
C GLU A 116 9.05 -16.99 5.19
N LYS A 117 8.31 -18.06 4.86
CA LYS A 117 8.35 -18.72 3.55
C LYS A 117 7.31 -18.19 2.57
N ALA A 118 6.55 -17.15 2.94
CA ALA A 118 5.59 -16.52 2.05
C ALA A 118 6.30 -15.82 0.88
N ASN A 119 5.59 -15.61 -0.23
CA ASN A 119 6.18 -14.98 -1.41
C ASN A 119 6.39 -13.46 -1.22
N SER A 120 5.76 -12.86 -0.20
CA SER A 120 5.84 -11.45 0.17
C SER A 120 5.27 -11.27 1.58
N ASN A 121 5.65 -10.18 2.25
CA ASN A 121 5.04 -9.75 3.51
C ASN A 121 3.69 -9.04 3.32
N ILE A 122 3.23 -8.77 2.09
CA ILE A 122 2.01 -8.00 1.85
C ILE A 122 0.78 -8.65 2.51
N CYS A 123 -0.01 -7.84 3.21
CA CYS A 123 -1.30 -8.21 3.79
C CYS A 123 -2.39 -7.25 3.30
N THR A 124 -2.52 -6.06 3.92
CA THR A 124 -3.31 -4.95 3.35
C THR A 124 -2.68 -4.51 2.04
N SER A 125 -3.52 -4.34 1.02
CA SER A 125 -3.12 -3.95 -0.34
C SER A 125 -3.86 -2.68 -0.75
N GLN A 126 -4.49 -2.65 -1.94
CA GLN A 126 -5.14 -1.47 -2.52
C GLN A 126 -6.46 -1.86 -3.21
N VAL A 127 -7.27 -2.69 -2.55
CA VAL A 127 -8.47 -3.33 -3.15
C VAL A 127 -9.49 -2.30 -3.63
N LEU A 128 -9.83 -1.30 -2.81
CA LEU A 128 -10.77 -0.25 -3.21
C LEU A 128 -10.33 0.45 -4.50
N LEU A 129 -9.04 0.76 -4.63
CA LEU A 129 -8.54 1.50 -5.80
C LEU A 129 -8.41 0.59 -7.03
N ALA A 130 -8.15 -0.71 -6.83
CA ALA A 130 -8.22 -1.69 -7.90
C ALA A 130 -9.66 -1.83 -8.41
N ASN A 131 -10.67 -1.76 -7.53
CA ASN A 131 -12.07 -1.75 -7.91
C ASN A 131 -12.43 -0.47 -8.67
N ILE A 132 -11.97 0.72 -8.24
CA ILE A 132 -12.19 1.97 -8.99
C ILE A 132 -11.59 1.87 -10.40
N ALA A 133 -10.34 1.42 -10.53
CA ALA A 133 -9.70 1.22 -11.83
C ALA A 133 -10.41 0.18 -12.71
N ALA A 134 -10.97 -0.87 -12.11
CA ALA A 134 -11.79 -1.85 -12.82
C ALA A 134 -13.12 -1.24 -13.29
N MET A 135 -13.80 -0.44 -12.45
CA MET A 135 -15.03 0.25 -12.81
C MET A 135 -14.79 1.28 -13.92
N TYR A 136 -13.66 1.99 -13.89
CA TYR A 136 -13.23 2.88 -14.96
C TYR A 136 -13.12 2.12 -16.30
N ALA A 137 -12.46 0.96 -16.31
CA ALA A 137 -12.34 0.13 -17.50
C ALA A 137 -13.69 -0.45 -17.96
N VAL A 138 -14.58 -0.81 -17.04
CA VAL A 138 -15.94 -1.29 -17.34
C VAL A 138 -16.79 -0.17 -17.95
N TYR A 139 -16.71 1.05 -17.41
CA TYR A 139 -17.50 2.19 -17.84
C TYR A 139 -17.14 2.63 -19.26
N HIS A 140 -15.84 2.77 -19.52
CA HIS A 140 -15.35 3.23 -20.82
C HIS A 140 -15.32 2.12 -21.87
N GLY A 141 -15.12 0.87 -21.44
CA GLY A 141 -14.90 -0.26 -22.36
C GLY A 141 -13.66 -0.07 -23.24
N PRO A 142 -13.41 -1.01 -24.18
CA PRO A 142 -12.24 -0.94 -25.04
C PRO A 142 -12.22 0.31 -25.95
N GLU A 143 -13.38 0.72 -26.50
CA GLU A 143 -13.47 1.88 -27.40
C GLU A 143 -13.29 3.21 -26.66
N GLY A 144 -13.91 3.38 -25.48
CA GLY A 144 -13.75 4.59 -24.68
C GLY A 144 -12.31 4.79 -24.22
N LEU A 145 -11.66 3.71 -23.74
CA LEU A 145 -10.25 3.75 -23.37
C LEU A 145 -9.35 4.06 -24.57
N LYS A 146 -9.66 3.51 -25.75
CA LYS A 146 -8.92 3.80 -26.98
C LYS A 146 -9.07 5.26 -27.39
N ASN A 147 -10.26 5.83 -27.30
CA ASN A 147 -10.49 7.25 -27.57
C ASN A 147 -9.68 8.14 -26.63
N ILE A 148 -9.65 7.80 -25.34
CA ILE A 148 -8.86 8.55 -24.34
C ILE A 148 -7.36 8.45 -24.66
N ALA A 149 -6.84 7.25 -24.88
CA ALA A 149 -5.43 7.04 -25.22
C ALA A 149 -5.03 7.76 -26.52
N GLN A 150 -5.88 7.71 -27.55
CA GLN A 150 -5.66 8.40 -28.83
C GLN A 150 -5.68 9.91 -28.66
N ARG A 151 -6.58 10.46 -27.84
CA ARG A 151 -6.64 11.89 -27.56
C ARG A 151 -5.38 12.37 -26.85
N ILE A 152 -4.95 11.68 -25.79
CA ILE A 152 -3.70 12.00 -25.06
C ILE A 152 -2.52 11.99 -26.02
N HIS A 153 -2.39 10.91 -26.81
CA HIS A 153 -1.30 10.76 -27.76
C HIS A 153 -1.31 11.83 -28.85
N ARG A 154 -2.48 12.11 -29.45
CA ARG A 154 -2.63 13.13 -30.51
C ARG A 154 -2.31 14.53 -30.01
N LEU A 155 -2.73 14.90 -28.80
CA LEU A 155 -2.33 16.18 -28.18
C LEU A 155 -0.82 16.25 -27.95
N THR A 156 -0.19 15.13 -27.61
CA THR A 156 1.27 15.05 -27.44
C THR A 156 2.00 15.23 -28.77
N ASP A 157 1.50 14.64 -29.85
CA ASP A 157 2.02 14.87 -31.20
C ASP A 157 1.84 16.31 -31.67
N ILE A 158 0.70 16.95 -31.36
CA ILE A 158 0.48 18.37 -31.66
C ILE A 158 1.47 19.25 -30.91
N LEU A 159 1.69 18.97 -29.62
CA LEU A 159 2.71 19.64 -28.82
C LEU A 159 4.10 19.47 -29.45
N ALA A 160 4.47 18.24 -29.81
CA ALA A 160 5.74 17.93 -30.46
C ALA A 160 5.92 18.72 -31.76
N ALA A 161 4.92 18.69 -32.65
CA ALA A 161 4.94 19.41 -33.92
C ALA A 161 5.07 20.93 -33.72
N GLY A 162 4.29 21.51 -32.81
CA GLY A 162 4.34 22.93 -32.48
C GLY A 162 5.69 23.36 -31.90
N LEU A 163 6.28 22.55 -31.02
CA LEU A 163 7.62 22.80 -30.48
C LEU A 163 8.70 22.76 -31.58
N ILE A 164 8.66 21.76 -32.47
CA ILE A 164 9.61 21.64 -33.60
C ILE A 164 9.48 22.85 -34.54
N GLN A 165 8.26 23.25 -34.91
CA GLN A 165 8.04 24.43 -35.76
C GLN A 165 8.58 25.72 -35.11
N ASN A 166 8.56 25.79 -33.78
CA ASN A 166 9.12 26.91 -33.02
C ASN A 166 10.63 26.79 -32.74
N GLY A 167 11.31 25.82 -33.36
CA GLY A 167 12.77 25.67 -33.32
C GLY A 167 13.29 24.90 -32.10
N MET A 168 12.42 24.21 -31.36
CA MET A 168 12.81 23.34 -30.25
C MET A 168 13.27 21.97 -30.78
N THR A 169 14.17 21.32 -30.05
CA THR A 169 14.64 19.96 -30.37
C THR A 169 14.07 18.98 -29.35
N LEU A 170 13.41 17.92 -29.82
CA LEU A 170 12.97 16.81 -28.99
C LEU A 170 14.10 15.78 -28.91
N ARG A 171 14.34 15.25 -27.71
CA ARG A 171 15.40 14.26 -27.47
C ARG A 171 15.13 12.93 -28.16
N HIS A 172 13.86 12.57 -28.25
CA HIS A 172 13.38 11.30 -28.78
C HIS A 172 12.50 11.53 -29.99
N GLN A 173 12.38 10.53 -30.86
CA GLN A 173 11.47 10.53 -32.01
C GLN A 173 10.20 9.72 -31.76
N THR A 174 10.14 8.97 -30.66
CA THR A 174 9.01 8.12 -30.30
C THR A 174 8.50 8.45 -28.90
N TRP A 175 7.18 8.44 -28.73
CA TRP A 175 6.53 8.72 -27.45
C TRP A 175 5.07 8.26 -27.44
N PHE A 176 4.52 8.10 -26.24
CA PHE A 176 3.08 8.00 -26.04
C PHE A 176 2.51 9.38 -25.63
N ASP A 177 2.80 9.81 -24.40
CA ASP A 177 2.26 11.04 -23.80
C ASP A 177 3.33 11.99 -23.21
N THR A 178 4.59 11.61 -23.31
CA THR A 178 5.70 12.25 -22.63
C THR A 178 6.77 12.69 -23.61
N LEU A 179 7.15 13.96 -23.57
CA LEU A 179 8.21 14.56 -24.37
C LEU A 179 9.37 15.00 -23.47
N THR A 180 10.60 14.82 -23.95
CA THR A 180 11.79 15.46 -23.39
C THR A 180 12.31 16.49 -24.39
N VAL A 181 12.34 17.76 -23.98
CA VAL A 181 12.67 18.89 -24.86
C VAL A 181 14.02 19.47 -24.46
N GLU A 182 14.99 19.44 -25.37
CA GLU A 182 16.30 20.06 -25.16
C GLU A 182 16.15 21.58 -25.01
N THR A 183 16.74 22.14 -23.96
CA THR A 183 16.49 23.51 -23.55
C THR A 183 17.80 24.20 -23.12
N ALA A 184 18.32 25.08 -23.98
CA ALA A 184 19.52 25.86 -23.68
C ALA A 184 19.29 26.84 -22.52
N ASP A 185 18.17 27.58 -22.53
CA ASP A 185 17.74 28.46 -21.43
C ASP A 185 16.69 27.77 -20.55
N LYS A 186 17.13 26.75 -19.82
CA LYS A 186 16.22 26.00 -18.93
C LYS A 186 15.64 26.87 -17.82
N ALA A 187 16.43 27.80 -17.28
CA ALA A 187 15.96 28.69 -16.21
C ALA A 187 14.81 29.59 -16.69
N GLY A 188 14.92 30.18 -17.88
CA GLY A 188 13.85 30.99 -18.47
C GLY A 188 12.58 30.19 -18.76
N VAL A 189 12.69 28.95 -19.25
CA VAL A 189 11.52 28.06 -19.44
C VAL A 189 10.83 27.78 -18.10
N LEU A 190 11.59 27.42 -17.07
CA LEU A 190 11.02 27.11 -15.75
C LEU A 190 10.39 28.34 -15.09
N GLN A 191 10.96 29.53 -15.30
CA GLN A 191 10.35 30.77 -14.81
C GLN A 191 9.01 31.06 -15.50
N ARG A 192 8.94 30.94 -16.84
CA ARG A 192 7.67 31.10 -17.58
C ARG A 192 6.64 30.05 -17.18
N ALA A 193 7.05 28.81 -16.96
CA ALA A 193 6.17 27.74 -16.49
C ALA A 193 5.61 28.06 -15.10
N LYS A 194 6.47 28.54 -14.18
CA LYS A 194 6.07 28.98 -12.84
C LYS A 194 5.09 30.15 -12.89
N ASP A 195 5.37 31.17 -13.69
CA ASP A 195 4.47 32.34 -13.86
C ASP A 195 3.11 31.93 -14.46
N ALA A 196 3.08 30.79 -15.16
CA ALA A 196 1.88 30.19 -15.72
C ALA A 196 1.21 29.14 -14.82
N GLU A 197 1.74 28.88 -13.62
CA GLU A 197 1.27 27.85 -12.69
C GLU A 197 1.33 26.42 -13.27
N ILE A 198 2.32 26.16 -14.12
CA ILE A 198 2.57 24.84 -14.74
C ILE A 198 3.86 24.25 -14.19
N ASN A 199 3.79 23.00 -13.74
CA ASN A 199 4.96 22.23 -13.34
C ASN A 199 5.47 21.40 -14.52
N LEU A 200 6.77 21.54 -14.83
CA LEU A 200 7.49 20.68 -15.76
C LEU A 200 8.42 19.75 -14.98
N ARG A 201 8.83 18.62 -15.57
CA ARG A 201 9.86 17.77 -14.99
C ARG A 201 11.25 18.41 -15.18
N THR A 202 11.97 18.63 -14.07
CA THR A 202 13.17 19.49 -14.05
C THR A 202 14.48 18.78 -13.74
N ASP A 203 14.49 17.49 -13.37
CA ASP A 203 15.68 16.72 -13.02
C ASP A 203 16.51 16.26 -14.24
N ILE A 204 15.99 16.45 -15.47
CA ILE A 204 16.67 16.03 -16.70
C ILE A 204 17.76 17.04 -17.09
N VAL A 205 19.01 16.59 -17.17
CA VAL A 205 20.14 17.46 -17.58
C VAL A 205 19.90 18.03 -18.99
N GLY A 206 20.06 19.35 -19.14
CA GLY A 206 19.94 20.07 -20.41
C GLY A 206 18.53 20.14 -21.02
N ALA A 207 17.51 19.60 -20.36
CA ALA A 207 16.17 19.50 -20.90
C ALA A 207 15.07 19.68 -19.84
N VAL A 208 13.84 19.82 -20.31
CA VAL A 208 12.61 19.70 -19.50
C VAL A 208 11.78 18.53 -20.00
N GLY A 209 11.10 17.84 -19.10
CA GLY A 209 10.12 16.81 -19.43
C GLY A 209 8.69 17.34 -19.31
N VAL A 210 7.83 16.93 -20.22
CA VAL A 210 6.40 17.26 -20.25
C VAL A 210 5.61 15.99 -20.45
N THR A 211 4.63 15.72 -19.58
CA THR A 211 3.73 14.56 -19.70
C THR A 211 2.29 15.07 -19.75
N LEU A 212 1.57 14.74 -20.82
CA LEU A 212 0.17 15.10 -20.97
C LEU A 212 -0.74 14.03 -20.37
N SER A 213 -1.98 14.40 -20.09
CA SER A 213 -2.96 13.53 -19.44
C SER A 213 -4.34 13.67 -20.06
N GLU A 214 -5.31 12.93 -19.54
CA GLU A 214 -6.69 12.95 -20.01
C GLU A 214 -7.35 14.34 -19.86
N VAL A 215 -6.93 15.11 -18.85
CA VAL A 215 -7.50 16.45 -18.59
C VAL A 215 -6.86 17.54 -19.46
N THR A 216 -5.79 17.24 -20.19
CA THR A 216 -5.11 18.23 -21.05
C THR A 216 -6.04 18.72 -22.17
N THR A 217 -6.12 20.04 -22.31
CA THR A 217 -6.92 20.73 -23.34
C THR A 217 -6.05 21.22 -24.50
N ARG A 218 -6.67 21.74 -25.56
CA ARG A 218 -5.94 22.33 -26.69
C ARG A 218 -5.24 23.61 -26.28
N GLU A 219 -5.88 24.37 -25.39
CA GLU A 219 -5.40 25.60 -24.80
C GLU A 219 -4.14 25.34 -23.96
N ASP A 220 -4.13 24.25 -23.18
CA ASP A 220 -2.93 23.82 -22.44
C ASP A 220 -1.76 23.52 -23.38
N VAL A 221 -2.03 22.85 -24.51
CA VAL A 221 -0.99 22.54 -25.52
C VAL A 221 -0.41 23.83 -26.11
N VAL A 222 -1.25 24.79 -26.51
CA VAL A 222 -0.79 26.10 -27.00
C VAL A 222 0.08 26.78 -25.95
N ARG A 223 -0.41 26.84 -24.70
CA ARG A 223 0.32 27.46 -23.59
C ARG A 223 1.67 26.80 -23.33
N LEU A 224 1.74 25.47 -23.42
CA LEU A 224 2.99 24.72 -23.29
C LEU A 224 3.98 25.03 -24.43
N ILE A 225 3.50 25.16 -25.68
CA ILE A 225 4.34 25.57 -26.81
C ILE A 225 4.96 26.95 -26.52
N GLU A 226 4.15 27.91 -26.06
CA GLU A 226 4.61 29.28 -25.77
C GLU A 226 5.61 29.31 -24.60
N ILE A 227 5.32 28.59 -23.52
CA ILE A 227 6.19 28.52 -22.34
C ILE A 227 7.55 27.93 -22.71
N ILE A 228 7.55 26.79 -23.41
CA ILE A 228 8.79 26.06 -23.68
C ILE A 228 9.61 26.76 -24.77
N SER A 229 8.97 27.27 -25.82
CA SER A 229 9.67 27.99 -26.90
C SER A 229 10.03 29.44 -26.57
N GLY A 230 9.32 30.06 -25.63
CA GLY A 230 9.45 31.49 -25.33
C GLY A 230 8.91 32.41 -26.43
N LYS A 231 8.11 31.89 -27.37
CA LYS A 231 7.50 32.62 -28.49
C LYS A 231 5.99 32.54 -28.39
N ALA A 232 5.30 33.62 -28.76
CA ALA A 232 3.85 33.57 -28.91
C ALA A 232 3.47 32.59 -30.02
N PHE A 233 2.43 31.78 -29.80
CA PHE A 233 1.96 30.85 -30.81
C PHE A 233 1.17 31.62 -31.87
N SER A 234 1.75 31.74 -33.07
CA SER A 234 1.15 32.49 -34.19
C SER A 234 0.39 31.62 -35.18
N ASP A 235 0.50 30.30 -35.05
CA ASP A 235 -0.12 29.34 -35.96
C ASP A 235 -1.52 28.94 -35.49
N ASP A 236 -2.25 28.23 -36.34
CA ASP A 236 -3.54 27.65 -35.99
C ASP A 236 -3.34 26.21 -35.51
N ILE A 237 -3.83 25.90 -34.31
CA ILE A 237 -3.76 24.55 -33.75
C ILE A 237 -4.56 23.53 -34.58
N ASP A 238 -5.57 23.94 -35.35
CA ASP A 238 -6.26 23.06 -36.31
C ASP A 238 -5.33 22.66 -37.47
N THR A 239 -4.40 23.52 -37.85
CA THR A 239 -3.39 23.21 -38.88
C THR A 239 -2.39 22.17 -38.36
N LEU A 240 -1.91 22.31 -37.11
CA LEU A 240 -1.07 21.29 -36.47
C LEU A 240 -1.80 19.96 -36.32
N ASP A 241 -3.07 20.01 -35.92
CA ASP A 241 -3.89 18.82 -35.74
C ASP A 241 -4.09 18.06 -37.06
N ALA A 242 -4.40 18.78 -38.16
CA ALA A 242 -4.53 18.18 -39.49
C ALA A 242 -3.22 17.56 -40.00
N LEU A 243 -2.08 18.21 -39.72
CA LEU A 243 -0.76 17.68 -40.04
C LEU A 243 -0.49 16.36 -39.30
N VAL A 244 -0.68 16.35 -37.98
CA VAL A 244 -0.47 15.17 -37.13
C VAL A 244 -1.39 14.03 -37.53
N ALA A 245 -2.68 14.31 -37.76
CA ALA A 245 -3.68 13.31 -38.14
C ALA A 245 -3.34 12.56 -39.44
N SER A 246 -2.62 13.21 -40.36
CA SER A 246 -2.27 12.62 -41.66
C SER A 246 -0.88 11.99 -41.71
N SER A 247 0.00 12.29 -40.75
CA SER A 247 1.43 11.96 -40.88
C SER A 247 2.13 11.48 -39.60
N SER A 248 1.43 11.34 -38.47
CA SER A 248 2.07 10.89 -37.23
C SER A 248 2.71 9.50 -37.37
N THR A 249 3.95 9.40 -36.91
CA THR A 249 4.77 8.18 -36.89
C THR A 249 5.50 7.99 -35.54
N SER A 250 5.10 8.75 -34.51
CA SER A 250 5.72 8.76 -33.18
C SER A 250 5.54 7.45 -32.40
N ILE A 251 4.49 6.67 -32.70
CA ILE A 251 4.43 5.25 -32.33
C ILE A 251 4.91 4.41 -33.53
N PRO A 252 6.05 3.68 -33.40
CA PRO A 252 6.52 2.81 -34.47
C PRO A 252 5.47 1.75 -34.86
N THR A 253 5.36 1.42 -36.15
CA THR A 253 4.38 0.44 -36.65
C THR A 253 4.52 -0.94 -36.00
N ALA A 254 5.73 -1.34 -35.62
CA ALA A 254 5.98 -2.59 -34.88
C ALA A 254 5.41 -2.58 -33.46
N MET A 255 5.28 -1.40 -32.87
CA MET A 255 4.79 -1.17 -31.52
C MET A 255 3.31 -0.81 -31.46
N LEU A 256 2.62 -0.67 -32.59
CA LEU A 256 1.17 -0.51 -32.62
C LEU A 256 0.47 -1.81 -32.24
N ARG A 257 -0.43 -1.73 -31.25
CA ARG A 257 -1.27 -2.84 -30.81
C ARG A 257 -2.21 -3.29 -31.92
N LYS A 258 -2.34 -4.61 -32.09
CA LYS A 258 -3.18 -5.24 -33.12
C LYS A 258 -4.27 -6.17 -32.56
N ASP A 259 -4.10 -6.65 -31.33
CA ASP A 259 -5.06 -7.53 -30.66
C ASP A 259 -6.13 -6.74 -29.91
N ALA A 260 -7.30 -7.36 -29.76
CA ALA A 260 -8.40 -6.80 -28.98
C ALA A 260 -8.11 -6.89 -27.47
N VAL A 261 -8.55 -5.87 -26.73
CA VAL A 261 -8.55 -5.83 -25.25
C VAL A 261 -9.97 -5.93 -24.72
N LEU A 262 -10.08 -6.34 -23.45
CA LEU A 262 -11.32 -6.26 -22.68
C LEU A 262 -12.52 -6.94 -23.36
N THR A 263 -12.32 -8.09 -23.99
CA THR A 263 -13.35 -8.79 -24.79
C THR A 263 -14.47 -9.46 -23.99
N HIS A 264 -14.37 -9.46 -22.66
CA HIS A 264 -15.39 -10.04 -21.78
C HIS A 264 -16.63 -9.12 -21.74
N GLU A 265 -17.84 -9.72 -21.77
CA GLU A 265 -19.12 -8.99 -21.86
C GLU A 265 -19.25 -7.82 -20.87
N ASN A 266 -18.79 -7.98 -19.62
CA ASN A 266 -18.83 -6.93 -18.61
C ASN A 266 -18.24 -5.58 -19.08
N PHE A 267 -17.23 -5.56 -19.95
CA PHE A 267 -16.65 -4.32 -20.47
C PHE A 267 -17.47 -3.66 -21.60
N HIS A 268 -18.61 -4.25 -21.95
CA HIS A 268 -19.49 -3.82 -23.04
C HIS A 268 -20.94 -3.55 -22.60
N LEU A 269 -21.29 -3.82 -21.33
CA LEU A 269 -22.67 -3.81 -20.84
C LEU A 269 -23.09 -2.58 -20.01
N TYR A 270 -22.14 -1.82 -19.45
CA TYR A 270 -22.41 -0.84 -18.40
C TYR A 270 -21.85 0.55 -18.73
N HIS A 271 -22.21 1.09 -19.90
CA HIS A 271 -21.62 2.35 -20.42
C HIS A 271 -22.47 3.58 -20.13
N SER A 272 -23.77 3.43 -19.83
CA SER A 272 -24.55 4.55 -19.30
C SER A 272 -24.36 4.69 -17.79
N GLU A 273 -24.45 5.93 -17.30
CA GLU A 273 -24.37 6.21 -15.85
C GLU A 273 -25.39 5.39 -15.04
N THR A 274 -26.61 5.22 -15.58
CA THR A 274 -27.66 4.42 -14.92
C THR A 274 -27.31 2.94 -14.84
N GLU A 275 -26.74 2.36 -15.90
CA GLU A 275 -26.32 0.95 -15.90
C GLU A 275 -25.14 0.73 -14.95
N MET A 276 -24.15 1.62 -14.96
CA MET A 276 -23.01 1.57 -14.05
C MET A 276 -23.45 1.70 -12.59
N MET A 277 -24.32 2.65 -12.27
CA MET A 277 -24.88 2.80 -10.93
C MET A 277 -25.58 1.52 -10.47
N ARG A 278 -26.41 0.91 -11.32
CA ARG A 278 -27.07 -0.37 -11.02
C ARG A 278 -26.10 -1.53 -10.89
N TYR A 279 -25.01 -1.53 -11.65
CA TYR A 279 -23.98 -2.56 -11.57
C TYR A 279 -23.23 -2.49 -10.24
N MET A 280 -22.74 -1.29 -9.87
CA MET A 280 -22.06 -1.05 -8.59
C MET A 280 -22.97 -1.42 -7.41
N HIS A 281 -24.22 -0.94 -7.40
CA HIS A 281 -25.17 -1.24 -6.33
C HIS A 281 -25.50 -2.74 -6.22
N ARG A 282 -25.54 -3.46 -7.34
CA ARG A 282 -25.74 -4.93 -7.33
C ARG A 282 -24.56 -5.68 -6.71
N LEU A 283 -23.34 -5.18 -6.88
CA LEU A 283 -22.15 -5.76 -6.25
C LEU A 283 -22.09 -5.40 -4.77
N GLU A 284 -22.34 -4.14 -4.43
CA GLU A 284 -22.44 -3.64 -3.05
C GLU A 284 -23.42 -4.49 -2.22
N ASN A 285 -24.62 -4.77 -2.74
CA ASN A 285 -25.63 -5.56 -2.04
C ASN A 285 -25.27 -7.04 -1.80
N LYS A 286 -24.17 -7.54 -2.36
CA LYS A 286 -23.68 -8.91 -2.12
C LYS A 286 -22.67 -8.97 -0.96
N ASP A 287 -22.14 -7.83 -0.55
CA ASP A 287 -21.06 -7.73 0.43
C ASP A 287 -21.62 -7.17 1.74
N LEU A 288 -21.46 -7.92 2.83
CA LEU A 288 -21.79 -7.43 4.16
C LEU A 288 -20.71 -6.45 4.62
N ALA A 289 -21.13 -5.24 4.99
CA ALA A 289 -20.25 -4.16 5.45
C ALA A 289 -20.77 -3.51 6.75
N LEU A 290 -20.00 -2.55 7.29
CA LEU A 290 -20.26 -1.91 8.59
C LEU A 290 -21.54 -1.04 8.62
N ASN A 291 -22.13 -0.74 7.47
CA ASN A 291 -23.46 -0.09 7.39
C ASN A 291 -24.61 -1.06 7.70
N GLN A 292 -24.36 -2.36 7.84
CA GLN A 292 -25.37 -3.39 8.09
C GLN A 292 -25.21 -4.05 9.46
N ALA A 293 -23.99 -4.45 9.83
CA ALA A 293 -23.71 -5.18 11.07
C ALA A 293 -22.26 -5.00 11.52
N MET A 294 -22.00 -5.33 12.78
CA MET A 294 -20.64 -5.47 13.32
C MET A 294 -19.88 -6.57 12.57
N ILE A 295 -18.60 -6.32 12.27
CA ILE A 295 -17.66 -7.27 11.70
C ILE A 295 -16.53 -7.48 12.73
N PRO A 296 -16.66 -8.43 13.67
CA PRO A 296 -15.78 -8.50 14.84
C PRO A 296 -14.47 -9.26 14.55
N LEU A 297 -13.76 -8.85 13.50
CA LEU A 297 -12.50 -9.47 13.08
C LEU A 297 -11.37 -9.10 14.06
N GLY A 298 -10.92 -10.08 14.86
CA GLY A 298 -9.70 -9.96 15.66
C GLY A 298 -8.50 -9.46 14.88
N SER A 299 -7.70 -8.59 15.50
CA SER A 299 -6.53 -7.91 14.94
C SER A 299 -6.84 -7.05 13.70
N CYS A 300 -8.08 -6.61 13.52
CA CYS A 300 -8.48 -5.77 12.37
C CYS A 300 -9.09 -4.44 12.79
N THR A 301 -9.60 -4.30 14.01
CA THR A 301 -10.20 -3.07 14.54
C THR A 301 -11.20 -2.45 13.57
N MET A 302 -12.31 -3.15 13.32
CA MET A 302 -13.38 -2.75 12.40
C MET A 302 -14.26 -1.62 12.98
N LYS A 303 -13.62 -0.52 13.39
CA LYS A 303 -14.26 0.64 14.02
C LYS A 303 -14.95 1.55 12.99
N LEU A 304 -15.63 2.58 13.50
CA LEU A 304 -16.25 3.62 12.68
C LEU A 304 -15.23 4.31 11.75
N ASN A 305 -15.60 4.43 10.48
CA ASN A 305 -14.97 5.36 9.53
C ASN A 305 -15.93 6.55 9.37
N ALA A 306 -15.74 7.63 10.13
CA ALA A 306 -16.76 8.65 10.27
C ALA A 306 -16.88 9.49 8.99
N ALA A 307 -18.11 9.88 8.62
CA ALA A 307 -18.34 10.69 7.43
C ALA A 307 -17.48 11.98 7.42
N ALA A 308 -17.36 12.65 8.56
CA ALA A 308 -16.52 13.85 8.70
C ALA A 308 -15.03 13.59 8.44
N GLU A 309 -14.52 12.41 8.82
CA GLU A 309 -13.11 12.01 8.57
C GLU A 309 -12.88 11.70 7.10
N MET A 310 -13.90 11.19 6.41
CA MET A 310 -13.83 10.80 5.00
C MET A 310 -13.95 11.98 4.04
N LEU A 311 -14.63 13.07 4.41
CA LEU A 311 -14.88 14.22 3.50
C LEU A 311 -13.60 14.79 2.83
N PRO A 312 -12.47 14.99 3.53
CA PRO A 312 -11.31 15.64 2.93
C PRO A 312 -10.62 14.85 1.83
N ILE A 313 -10.82 13.53 1.76
CA ILE A 313 -10.10 12.68 0.79
C ILE A 313 -10.62 12.83 -0.65
N THR A 314 -11.65 13.65 -0.86
CA THR A 314 -12.19 14.02 -2.18
C THR A 314 -12.09 15.52 -2.44
N TRP A 315 -11.43 16.29 -1.58
CA TRP A 315 -11.18 17.72 -1.85
C TRP A 315 -10.03 17.87 -2.86
N PRO A 316 -10.18 18.71 -3.89
CA PRO A 316 -9.14 18.91 -4.91
C PRO A 316 -7.77 19.25 -4.34
N GLU A 317 -7.73 20.00 -3.23
CA GLU A 317 -6.50 20.39 -2.52
C GLU A 317 -5.70 19.18 -1.99
N PHE A 318 -6.36 18.04 -1.76
CA PHE A 318 -5.72 16.77 -1.42
C PHE A 318 -5.64 15.80 -2.62
N THR A 319 -6.61 15.80 -3.53
CA THR A 319 -6.67 14.77 -4.59
C THR A 319 -5.87 15.10 -5.85
N GLU A 320 -5.72 16.37 -6.21
CA GLU A 320 -5.15 16.77 -7.51
C GLU A 320 -3.65 17.10 -7.45
N MET A 321 -3.05 17.06 -6.26
CA MET A 321 -1.62 17.36 -6.09
C MET A 321 -0.74 16.21 -6.59
N HIS A 322 0.17 16.51 -7.51
CA HIS A 322 1.20 15.57 -7.96
C HIS A 322 2.22 15.33 -6.83
N PRO A 323 2.63 14.09 -6.51
CA PRO A 323 3.54 13.79 -5.40
C PRO A 323 4.87 14.54 -5.47
N PHE A 324 5.36 14.80 -6.68
CA PHE A 324 6.66 15.45 -6.90
C PHE A 324 6.55 16.92 -7.29
N CYS A 325 5.44 17.58 -6.97
CA CYS A 325 5.37 19.03 -7.11
C CYS A 325 6.41 19.73 -6.20
N PRO A 326 6.87 20.94 -6.55
CA PRO A 326 7.74 21.72 -5.68
C PRO A 326 7.18 21.82 -4.25
N PRO A 327 7.99 21.57 -3.19
CA PRO A 327 7.48 21.49 -1.81
C PRO A 327 6.66 22.70 -1.36
N TYR A 328 6.99 23.91 -1.83
CA TYR A 328 6.25 25.13 -1.48
C TYR A 328 4.80 25.15 -1.97
N GLN A 329 4.43 24.32 -2.95
CA GLN A 329 3.04 24.19 -3.42
C GLN A 329 2.20 23.30 -2.50
N ALA A 330 2.84 22.44 -1.68
CA ALA A 330 2.18 21.47 -0.81
C ALA A 330 2.25 21.85 0.68
N GLN A 331 2.28 23.15 1.00
CA GLN A 331 2.37 23.63 2.39
C GLN A 331 1.22 23.13 3.28
N GLY A 332 -0.01 23.04 2.75
CA GLY A 332 -1.15 22.48 3.49
C GLY A 332 -0.93 21.02 3.88
N TYR A 333 -0.38 20.22 2.96
CA TYR A 333 0.06 18.84 3.26
C TYR A 333 1.14 18.80 4.33
N GLN A 334 2.15 19.67 4.23
CA GLN A 334 3.25 19.72 5.20
C GLN A 334 2.73 20.01 6.62
N ILE A 335 1.85 21.00 6.78
CA ILE A 335 1.24 21.34 8.07
C ILE A 335 0.44 20.16 8.63
N MET A 336 -0.40 19.52 7.80
CA MET A 336 -1.22 18.38 8.22
C MET A 336 -0.35 17.18 8.63
N ILE A 337 0.67 16.86 7.83
CA ILE A 337 1.59 15.74 8.07
C ILE A 337 2.44 16.00 9.32
N GLU A 338 2.94 17.22 9.52
CA GLU A 338 3.70 17.59 10.72
C GLU A 338 2.84 17.48 11.98
N GLN A 339 1.62 18.02 11.96
CA GLN A 339 0.69 17.89 13.08
C GLN A 339 0.37 16.44 13.40
N LEU A 340 0.03 15.64 12.38
CA LEU A 340 -0.24 14.21 12.54
C LEU A 340 0.99 13.48 13.10
N SER A 341 2.17 13.75 12.57
CA SER A 341 3.43 13.15 13.03
C SER A 341 3.70 13.46 14.49
N ASN A 342 3.53 14.72 14.91
CA ASN A 342 3.73 15.14 16.29
C ASN A 342 2.72 14.47 17.25
N TRP A 343 1.45 14.36 16.84
CA TRP A 343 0.45 13.68 17.65
C TRP A 343 0.71 12.18 17.75
N LEU A 344 1.08 11.52 16.66
CA LEU A 344 1.42 10.10 16.67
C LEU A 344 2.67 9.82 17.52
N ALA A 345 3.70 10.67 17.45
CA ALA A 345 4.87 10.58 18.31
C ALA A 345 4.48 10.69 19.80
N ALA A 346 3.61 11.65 20.16
CA ALA A 346 3.12 11.80 21.52
C ALA A 346 2.27 10.59 21.99
N ILE A 347 1.38 10.07 21.14
CA ILE A 347 0.55 8.88 21.41
C ILE A 347 1.41 7.64 21.64
N THR A 348 2.55 7.54 20.96
CA THR A 348 3.41 6.35 20.98
C THR A 348 4.63 6.46 21.90
N GLY A 349 4.95 7.64 22.39
CA GLY A 349 6.16 7.89 23.18
C GLY A 349 7.47 7.78 22.37
N TYR A 350 7.40 7.98 21.06
CA TYR A 350 8.55 8.05 20.16
C TYR A 350 9.01 9.49 19.93
N ASP A 351 10.20 9.64 19.34
CA ASP A 351 10.84 10.93 19.14
C ASP A 351 10.67 11.45 17.70
N ALA A 352 10.45 10.56 16.72
CA ALA A 352 10.24 10.92 15.32
C ALA A 352 9.30 9.95 14.61
N MET A 353 8.64 10.43 13.55
CA MET A 353 7.77 9.63 12.68
C MET A 353 8.30 9.61 11.24
N CYS A 354 8.21 8.46 10.58
CA CYS A 354 8.36 8.33 9.12
C CYS A 354 7.02 7.90 8.52
N MET A 355 6.45 8.78 7.70
CA MET A 355 5.11 8.62 7.11
C MET A 355 5.11 7.88 5.76
N GLN A 356 6.28 7.43 5.28
CA GLN A 356 6.42 6.81 3.97
C GLN A 356 5.74 5.43 3.80
N PRO A 357 5.81 4.49 4.76
CA PRO A 357 5.33 3.14 4.52
C PRO A 357 3.79 3.10 4.37
N ASN A 358 3.33 2.52 3.27
CA ASN A 358 1.91 2.55 2.86
C ASN A 358 1.09 1.31 3.27
N SER A 359 1.59 0.54 4.24
CA SER A 359 0.86 -0.56 4.89
C SER A 359 1.60 -0.98 6.16
N GLY A 360 0.96 -1.71 7.07
CA GLY A 360 1.62 -2.17 8.30
C GLY A 360 2.84 -3.04 8.04
N ALA A 361 2.74 -3.98 7.09
CA ALA A 361 3.86 -4.82 6.65
C ALA A 361 5.02 -4.01 6.04
N GLN A 362 4.73 -2.92 5.33
CA GLN A 362 5.78 -1.99 4.87
C GLN A 362 6.40 -1.21 6.04
N GLY A 363 5.63 -0.90 7.09
CA GLY A 363 6.13 -0.31 8.33
C GLY A 363 7.08 -1.26 9.06
N GLU A 364 6.75 -2.55 9.14
CA GLU A 364 7.68 -3.59 9.64
C GLU A 364 8.98 -3.61 8.86
N TYR A 365 8.90 -3.73 7.53
CA TYR A 365 10.07 -3.73 6.68
C TYR A 365 10.92 -2.46 6.87
N ALA A 366 10.29 -1.28 6.91
CA ALA A 366 10.95 0.00 7.13
C ALA A 366 11.65 0.09 8.49
N GLY A 367 11.00 -0.35 9.56
CA GLY A 367 11.58 -0.35 10.91
C GLY A 367 12.78 -1.29 11.02
N LEU A 368 12.67 -2.49 10.43
CA LEU A 368 13.78 -3.45 10.41
C LEU A 368 14.97 -2.95 9.56
N LEU A 369 14.72 -2.26 8.46
CA LEU A 369 15.78 -1.59 7.69
C LEU A 369 16.45 -0.48 8.50
N ALA A 370 15.70 0.32 9.27
CA ALA A 370 16.25 1.35 10.14
C ALA A 370 17.15 0.74 11.22
N ILE A 371 16.70 -0.33 11.89
CA ILE A 371 17.51 -1.11 12.86
C ILE A 371 18.79 -1.63 12.21
N ARG A 372 18.69 -2.24 11.03
CA ARG A 372 19.85 -2.78 10.31
C ARG A 372 20.87 -1.69 9.98
N ARG A 373 20.42 -0.54 9.48
CA ARG A 373 21.28 0.62 9.17
C ARG A 373 21.91 1.21 10.42
N TYR A 374 21.18 1.25 11.53
CA TYR A 374 21.71 1.67 12.82
C TYR A 374 22.85 0.75 13.28
N HIS A 375 22.66 -0.57 13.22
CA HIS A 375 23.73 -1.54 13.52
C HIS A 375 24.95 -1.36 12.61
N GLN A 376 24.73 -1.19 11.31
CA GLN A 376 25.80 -0.92 10.34
C GLN A 376 26.58 0.36 10.67
N SER A 377 25.90 1.43 11.09
CA SER A 377 26.54 2.71 11.43
C SER A 377 27.48 2.61 12.65
N ARG A 378 27.26 1.60 13.51
CA ARG A 378 28.08 1.32 14.70
C ARG A 378 29.15 0.26 14.45
N GLY A 379 29.34 -0.18 13.20
CA GLY A 379 30.26 -1.26 12.86
C GLY A 379 29.75 -2.67 13.23
N GLU A 380 28.47 -2.81 13.59
CA GLU A 380 27.84 -4.07 14.02
C GLU A 380 26.97 -4.67 12.90
N GLY A 381 27.36 -4.50 11.64
CA GLY A 381 26.58 -4.92 10.47
C GLY A 381 26.38 -6.43 10.31
N ASN A 382 27.07 -7.24 11.12
CA ASN A 382 26.89 -8.70 11.23
C ASN A 382 25.68 -9.09 12.10
N ARG A 383 25.02 -8.13 12.77
CA ARG A 383 23.78 -8.39 13.51
C ARG A 383 22.60 -8.59 12.54
N HIS A 384 22.13 -9.83 12.39
CA HIS A 384 21.04 -10.19 11.48
C HIS A 384 20.00 -11.15 12.08
N ILE A 385 20.18 -11.61 13.33
CA ILE A 385 19.22 -12.50 14.01
C ILE A 385 18.03 -11.67 14.50
N CYS A 386 16.82 -12.05 14.08
CA CYS A 386 15.56 -11.48 14.51
C CYS A 386 14.79 -12.52 15.33
N LEU A 387 14.60 -12.26 16.62
CA LEU A 387 13.80 -13.11 17.51
C LEU A 387 12.32 -12.79 17.30
N ILE A 388 11.49 -13.81 17.08
CA ILE A 388 10.05 -13.62 16.82
C ILE A 388 9.25 -14.66 17.62
N PRO A 389 8.34 -14.26 18.52
CA PRO A 389 7.43 -15.19 19.20
C PRO A 389 6.59 -16.00 18.22
N SER A 390 6.29 -17.26 18.54
CA SER A 390 5.43 -18.12 17.71
C SER A 390 4.02 -17.56 17.49
N SER A 391 3.53 -16.73 18.41
CA SER A 391 2.24 -16.05 18.35
C SER A 391 2.20 -14.87 17.37
N ALA A 392 3.35 -14.31 16.98
CA ALA A 392 3.41 -13.11 16.15
C ALA A 392 2.66 -13.28 14.81
N HIS A 393 2.13 -12.18 14.30
CA HIS A 393 1.47 -12.14 12.99
C HIS A 393 2.41 -12.62 11.88
N GLY A 394 1.86 -13.21 10.82
CA GLY A 394 2.65 -13.83 9.75
C GLY A 394 3.47 -12.83 8.92
N THR A 395 3.13 -11.54 8.99
CA THR A 395 3.90 -10.45 8.37
C THR A 395 5.27 -10.29 9.03
N ASN A 396 5.37 -10.39 10.36
CA ASN A 396 6.61 -10.19 11.10
C ASN A 396 7.77 -11.06 10.57
N PRO A 397 7.64 -12.40 10.49
CA PRO A 397 8.69 -13.25 9.94
C PRO A 397 8.90 -13.04 8.43
N ALA A 398 7.86 -12.68 7.67
CA ALA A 398 8.00 -12.37 6.23
C ALA A 398 8.78 -11.06 6.01
N SER A 399 8.52 -10.03 6.80
CA SER A 399 9.22 -8.73 6.79
C SER A 399 10.66 -8.87 7.23
N ALA A 400 10.94 -9.67 8.27
CA ALA A 400 12.30 -10.00 8.68
C ALA A 400 13.09 -10.73 7.59
N HIS A 401 12.48 -11.73 6.94
CA HIS A 401 13.10 -12.41 5.80
C HIS A 401 13.39 -11.43 4.65
N MET A 402 12.43 -10.57 4.31
CA MET A 402 12.59 -9.54 3.27
C MET A 402 13.69 -8.52 3.60
N ALA A 403 13.87 -8.18 4.87
CA ALA A 403 14.95 -7.31 5.35
C ALA A 403 16.34 -7.98 5.35
N GLY A 404 16.41 -9.27 4.99
CA GLY A 404 17.64 -10.07 4.97
C GLY A 404 18.06 -10.56 6.35
N MET A 405 17.12 -10.65 7.30
CA MET A 405 17.37 -11.17 8.65
C MET A 405 17.09 -12.67 8.73
N THR A 406 17.72 -13.33 9.70
CA THR A 406 17.46 -14.73 10.04
C THR A 406 16.48 -14.81 11.19
N VAL A 407 15.31 -15.40 10.95
CA VAL A 407 14.26 -15.57 11.97
C VAL A 407 14.63 -16.71 12.92
N VAL A 408 14.62 -16.42 14.21
CA VAL A 408 14.72 -17.41 15.29
C VAL A 408 13.43 -17.34 16.11
N VAL A 409 12.64 -18.41 16.06
CA VAL A 409 11.34 -18.46 16.75
C VAL A 409 11.57 -18.55 18.26
N VAL A 410 10.82 -17.77 19.04
CA VAL A 410 10.75 -17.84 20.51
C VAL A 410 9.43 -18.53 20.89
N GLY A 411 9.47 -19.42 21.87
CA GLY A 411 8.31 -20.15 22.35
C GLY A 411 7.30 -19.25 23.07
N CYS A 412 6.10 -19.79 23.27
CA CYS A 412 5.11 -19.25 24.18
C CYS A 412 4.83 -20.25 25.29
N ASP A 413 4.51 -19.75 26.49
CA ASP A 413 4.09 -20.59 27.61
C ASP A 413 2.67 -21.15 27.42
N GLU A 414 2.19 -21.97 28.37
CA GLU A 414 0.85 -22.56 28.33
C GLU A 414 -0.28 -21.51 28.39
N ASN A 415 0.00 -20.33 28.94
CA ASN A 415 -0.92 -19.20 29.02
C ASN A 415 -0.82 -18.28 27.79
N GLY A 416 -0.02 -18.64 26.78
CA GLY A 416 0.14 -17.90 25.54
C GLY A 416 1.04 -16.65 25.65
N ASN A 417 1.76 -16.45 26.76
CA ASN A 417 2.75 -15.37 26.89
C ASN A 417 4.07 -15.76 26.23
N ILE A 418 4.94 -14.79 25.96
CA ILE A 418 6.31 -15.06 25.52
C ILE A 418 7.05 -15.85 26.61
N ASP A 419 7.69 -16.95 26.23
CA ASP A 419 8.59 -17.68 27.15
C ASP A 419 9.88 -16.85 27.34
N ILE A 420 9.95 -16.14 28.46
CA ILE A 420 11.08 -15.27 28.82
C ILE A 420 12.38 -16.06 28.99
N ALA A 421 12.31 -17.29 29.50
CA ALA A 421 13.50 -18.12 29.70
C ALA A 421 14.08 -18.56 28.35
N ASP A 422 13.23 -18.99 27.41
CA ASP A 422 13.62 -19.32 26.05
C ASP A 422 14.12 -18.09 25.28
N LEU A 423 13.45 -16.93 25.43
CA LEU A 423 13.90 -15.65 24.86
C LEU A 423 15.32 -15.32 25.33
N LYS A 424 15.57 -15.37 26.64
CA LYS A 424 16.86 -15.05 27.24
C LYS A 424 17.95 -16.00 26.75
N ALA A 425 17.67 -17.31 26.74
CA ALA A 425 18.60 -18.31 26.25
C ALA A 425 18.96 -18.09 24.77
N LYS A 426 17.99 -17.71 23.93
CA LYS A 426 18.22 -17.39 22.51
C LYS A 426 18.96 -16.06 22.31
N ALA A 427 18.64 -15.04 23.10
CA ALA A 427 19.33 -13.76 23.07
C ALA A 427 20.81 -13.91 23.47
N GLU A 428 21.10 -14.67 24.52
CA GLU A 428 22.46 -14.99 24.96
C GLU A 428 23.22 -15.80 23.89
N LYS A 429 22.60 -16.87 23.38
CA LYS A 429 23.18 -17.72 22.33
C LYS A 429 23.55 -16.93 21.07
N HIS A 430 22.73 -15.96 20.69
CA HIS A 430 22.90 -15.18 19.47
C HIS A 430 23.45 -13.77 19.73
N GLN A 431 23.99 -13.46 20.91
CA GLN A 431 24.38 -12.10 21.32
C GLN A 431 25.25 -11.35 20.29
N ALA A 432 26.20 -12.04 19.65
CA ALA A 432 27.11 -11.43 18.66
C ALA A 432 26.41 -11.08 17.32
N GLU A 433 25.26 -11.68 17.03
CA GLU A 433 24.50 -11.57 15.78
C GLU A 433 23.09 -11.02 16.00
N LEU A 434 22.68 -10.78 17.25
CA LEU A 434 21.34 -10.34 17.63
C LEU A 434 21.08 -8.93 17.08
N SER A 435 20.16 -8.83 16.12
CA SER A 435 19.70 -7.58 15.54
C SER A 435 18.54 -7.01 16.34
N CYS A 436 17.47 -7.79 16.51
CA CYS A 436 16.26 -7.32 17.16
C CYS A 436 15.34 -8.44 17.64
N VAL A 437 14.34 -8.07 18.44
CA VAL A 437 13.10 -8.84 18.63
C VAL A 437 11.96 -8.14 17.91
N MET A 438 10.99 -8.90 17.38
CA MET A 438 9.68 -8.38 17.01
C MET A 438 8.63 -8.92 17.98
N VAL A 439 7.96 -8.04 18.71
CA VAL A 439 6.88 -8.38 19.64
C VAL A 439 5.60 -7.63 19.28
N THR A 440 4.44 -8.12 19.71
CA THR A 440 3.16 -7.42 19.57
C THR A 440 2.62 -7.14 20.96
N TYR A 441 2.14 -5.92 21.23
CA TYR A 441 1.59 -5.58 22.54
C TYR A 441 0.26 -4.80 22.39
N PRO A 442 -0.80 -5.17 23.12
CA PRO A 442 -1.04 -6.51 23.68
C PRO A 442 -0.80 -7.61 22.65
N SER A 443 -0.51 -8.83 23.11
CA SER A 443 -0.16 -9.93 22.22
C SER A 443 -1.29 -10.25 21.24
N THR A 444 -1.00 -11.00 20.18
CA THR A 444 -2.01 -11.51 19.25
C THR A 444 -3.00 -12.48 19.91
N HIS A 445 -2.76 -12.89 21.16
CA HIS A 445 -3.72 -13.63 21.97
C HIS A 445 -4.75 -12.72 22.68
N GLY A 446 -4.64 -11.41 22.53
CA GLY A 446 -5.53 -10.44 23.17
C GLY A 446 -5.24 -10.22 24.65
N VAL A 447 -3.99 -10.41 25.09
CA VAL A 447 -3.60 -10.33 26.51
C VAL A 447 -2.46 -9.33 26.75
N TYR A 448 -2.52 -8.60 27.86
CA TYR A 448 -1.43 -7.78 28.36
C TYR A 448 -0.39 -8.66 29.05
N GLU A 449 0.74 -8.90 28.41
CA GLU A 449 1.85 -9.65 29.01
C GLU A 449 2.52 -8.82 30.13
N GLU A 450 2.66 -9.39 31.32
CA GLU A 450 3.27 -8.71 32.49
C GLU A 450 4.78 -8.48 32.29
N GLY A 451 5.47 -9.37 31.58
CA GLY A 451 6.92 -9.37 31.39
C GLY A 451 7.42 -8.54 30.21
N ILE A 452 6.58 -7.75 29.53
CA ILE A 452 6.98 -7.08 28.28
C ILE A 452 8.18 -6.12 28.44
N ARG A 453 8.33 -5.49 29.61
CA ARG A 453 9.48 -4.63 29.91
C ARG A 453 10.76 -5.44 30.10
N GLU A 454 10.67 -6.58 30.77
CA GLU A 454 11.79 -7.53 30.93
C GLU A 454 12.25 -8.05 29.56
N VAL A 455 11.32 -8.33 28.65
CA VAL A 455 11.64 -8.68 27.25
C VAL A 455 12.48 -7.57 26.59
N CYS A 456 12.08 -6.30 26.73
CA CYS A 456 12.84 -5.18 26.17
C CYS A 456 14.24 -5.08 26.79
N GLU A 457 14.33 -5.16 28.12
CA GLU A 457 15.58 -5.07 28.88
C GLU A 457 16.57 -6.19 28.50
N ILE A 458 16.09 -7.43 28.36
CA ILE A 458 16.91 -8.57 27.91
C ILE A 458 17.49 -8.30 26.52
N ILE A 459 16.66 -7.82 25.58
CA ILE A 459 17.11 -7.60 24.20
C ILE A 459 18.13 -6.48 24.12
N HIS A 460 17.91 -5.38 24.86
CA HIS A 460 18.87 -4.28 24.97
C HIS A 460 20.17 -4.72 25.64
N GLN A 461 20.10 -5.56 26.68
CA GLN A 461 21.28 -6.12 27.37
C GLN A 461 22.20 -6.89 26.41
N TYR A 462 21.62 -7.61 25.44
CA TYR A 462 22.38 -8.37 24.44
C TYR A 462 22.67 -7.58 23.14
N GLY A 463 22.43 -6.25 23.15
CA GLY A 463 22.78 -5.35 22.05
C GLY A 463 21.80 -5.32 20.88
N GLY A 464 20.63 -5.96 21.02
CA GLY A 464 19.55 -5.92 20.05
C GLY A 464 18.71 -4.64 20.15
N GLN A 465 17.76 -4.51 19.23
CA GLN A 465 16.71 -3.48 19.24
C GLN A 465 15.33 -4.11 19.39
N VAL A 466 14.36 -3.35 19.88
CA VAL A 466 12.98 -3.82 20.08
C VAL A 466 12.09 -3.20 19.02
N TYR A 467 11.56 -4.05 18.14
CA TYR A 467 10.47 -3.70 17.25
C TYR A 467 9.15 -4.14 17.88
N LEU A 468 8.25 -3.19 18.15
CA LEU A 468 6.91 -3.46 18.64
C LEU A 468 5.89 -3.27 17.51
N ASP A 469 5.20 -4.33 17.14
CA ASP A 469 4.07 -4.30 16.22
C ASP A 469 2.88 -3.57 16.86
N GLY A 470 2.57 -2.39 16.30
CA GLY A 470 1.51 -1.50 16.79
C GLY A 470 0.14 -1.75 16.18
N ALA A 471 -0.11 -2.90 15.55
CA ALA A 471 -1.44 -3.26 15.06
C ALA A 471 -2.51 -3.24 16.16
N ASN A 472 -2.13 -3.57 17.40
CA ASN A 472 -3.02 -3.67 18.57
C ASN A 472 -3.03 -2.38 19.41
N MET A 473 -2.62 -1.24 18.83
CA MET A 473 -2.61 0.05 19.53
C MET A 473 -3.98 0.53 20.00
N ASN A 474 -5.10 -0.02 19.48
CA ASN A 474 -6.44 0.34 19.96
C ASN A 474 -6.64 0.02 21.45
N ALA A 475 -5.84 -0.89 22.01
CA ALA A 475 -5.81 -1.17 23.44
C ALA A 475 -4.88 -0.23 24.23
N GLN A 476 -4.00 0.53 23.58
CA GLN A 476 -2.95 1.30 24.27
C GLN A 476 -3.20 2.82 24.32
N VAL A 477 -3.82 3.39 23.27
CA VAL A 477 -3.90 4.85 23.10
C VAL A 477 -4.48 5.54 24.34
N GLY A 478 -3.72 6.47 24.94
CA GLY A 478 -4.13 7.21 26.13
C GLY A 478 -4.06 6.43 27.45
N ILE A 479 -3.60 5.17 27.43
CA ILE A 479 -3.43 4.30 28.60
C ILE A 479 -1.94 4.03 28.86
N THR A 480 -1.21 3.57 27.83
CA THR A 480 0.23 3.32 27.84
C THR A 480 0.84 3.65 26.48
N THR A 481 2.17 3.63 26.36
CA THR A 481 2.85 3.92 25.09
C THR A 481 3.99 2.91 24.82
N PRO A 482 4.20 2.48 23.56
CA PRO A 482 5.33 1.63 23.18
C PRO A 482 6.68 2.18 23.64
N GLY A 483 6.88 3.49 23.51
CA GLY A 483 8.12 4.15 23.91
C GLY A 483 8.34 4.21 25.42
N PHE A 484 7.30 4.10 26.25
CA PHE A 484 7.40 3.92 27.71
C PHE A 484 7.71 2.47 28.09
N ILE A 485 7.17 1.51 27.34
CA ILE A 485 7.40 0.07 27.56
C ILE A 485 8.88 -0.30 27.31
N GLY A 486 9.55 0.38 26.39
CA GLY A 486 10.95 0.12 26.03
C GLY A 486 11.16 -0.21 24.56
N SER A 487 10.15 -0.02 23.71
CA SER A 487 10.28 -0.22 22.27
C SER A 487 11.13 0.87 21.62
N ASP A 488 11.94 0.49 20.63
CA ASP A 488 12.78 1.40 19.84
C ASP A 488 12.06 1.89 18.57
N VAL A 489 11.19 1.04 18.00
CA VAL A 489 10.44 1.34 16.78
C VAL A 489 9.12 0.57 16.73
N SER A 490 8.06 1.22 16.25
CA SER A 490 6.80 0.56 15.91
C SER A 490 6.24 1.09 14.61
N HIS A 491 5.57 0.24 13.85
CA HIS A 491 4.58 0.72 12.91
C HIS A 491 3.21 0.92 13.56
N LEU A 492 2.37 1.74 12.95
CA LEU A 492 0.96 1.89 13.30
C LEU A 492 0.08 1.53 12.12
N ASN A 493 -0.99 0.76 12.33
CA ASN A 493 -2.02 0.58 11.29
C ASN A 493 -3.04 1.72 11.38
N LEU A 494 -2.87 2.77 10.58
CA LEU A 494 -3.86 3.86 10.53
C LEU A 494 -5.24 3.38 10.06
N HIS A 495 -5.28 2.29 9.30
CA HIS A 495 -6.48 1.61 8.80
C HIS A 495 -7.07 0.58 9.77
N LYS A 496 -6.58 0.58 11.01
CA LYS A 496 -7.16 -0.15 12.13
C LYS A 496 -7.48 0.86 13.23
N THR A 497 -6.45 1.30 13.95
CA THR A 497 -6.60 2.13 15.15
C THR A 497 -7.09 3.55 14.84
N PHE A 498 -6.77 4.11 13.67
CA PHE A 498 -6.97 5.53 13.36
C PHE A 498 -7.89 5.77 12.14
N CYS A 499 -8.91 4.92 12.02
CA CYS A 499 -10.12 5.12 11.20
C CYS A 499 -9.98 5.15 9.66
N ILE A 500 -8.79 4.98 9.07
CA ILE A 500 -8.71 4.78 7.61
C ILE A 500 -9.56 3.54 7.24
N PRO A 501 -10.45 3.60 6.23
CA PRO A 501 -11.35 2.50 5.93
C PRO A 501 -10.59 1.29 5.39
N HIS A 502 -11.06 0.09 5.76
CA HIS A 502 -10.45 -1.17 5.34
C HIS A 502 -10.58 -1.42 3.83
N GLY A 503 -11.56 -0.82 3.14
CA GLY A 503 -11.68 -0.81 1.68
C GLY A 503 -11.77 -2.19 1.02
N GLY A 504 -12.26 -3.22 1.74
CA GLY A 504 -12.27 -4.61 1.26
C GLY A 504 -10.90 -5.29 1.20
N GLY A 505 -9.87 -4.69 1.82
CA GLY A 505 -8.49 -5.20 1.84
C GLY A 505 -7.43 -4.16 1.43
N GLY A 506 -7.74 -2.87 1.51
CA GLY A 506 -6.89 -1.73 1.18
C GLY A 506 -7.70 -0.54 0.66
N PRO A 507 -7.30 0.71 0.95
CA PRO A 507 -5.94 1.12 1.27
C PRO A 507 -5.52 0.98 2.74
N GLY A 508 -4.22 1.11 2.99
CA GLY A 508 -3.68 1.29 4.33
C GLY A 508 -2.58 2.36 4.35
N MET A 509 -2.19 2.75 5.56
CA MET A 509 -0.96 3.47 5.88
C MET A 509 -0.32 2.82 7.11
N GLY A 510 1.01 2.75 7.10
CA GLY A 510 1.82 2.08 8.11
C GLY A 510 2.99 2.92 8.62
N PRO A 511 2.78 4.18 9.04
CA PRO A 511 3.87 5.04 9.49
C PRO A 511 4.62 4.39 10.65
N ILE A 512 5.93 4.62 10.72
CA ILE A 512 6.76 4.14 11.83
C ILE A 512 7.10 5.27 12.78
N GLY A 513 6.92 5.05 14.07
CA GLY A 513 7.50 5.86 15.13
C GLY A 513 8.80 5.24 15.61
N VAL A 514 9.81 6.08 15.84
CA VAL A 514 11.16 5.64 16.23
C VAL A 514 11.72 6.47 17.37
N LYS A 515 12.55 5.85 18.20
CA LYS A 515 13.41 6.57 19.15
C LYS A 515 14.49 7.39 18.41
N ALA A 516 15.00 8.42 19.08
CA ALA A 516 15.90 9.41 18.50
C ALA A 516 17.13 8.81 17.80
N HIS A 517 17.69 7.72 18.34
CA HIS A 517 18.87 7.06 17.75
C HIS A 517 18.58 6.34 16.42
N LEU A 518 17.33 6.00 16.13
CA LEU A 518 16.91 5.38 14.87
C LEU A 518 16.45 6.41 13.82
N ALA A 519 16.10 7.63 14.23
CA ALA A 519 15.56 8.67 13.34
C ALA A 519 16.43 8.97 12.10
N PRO A 520 17.78 9.01 12.16
CA PRO A 520 18.61 9.24 10.97
C PRO A 520 18.60 8.10 9.94
N PHE A 521 18.06 6.92 10.31
CA PHE A 521 18.16 5.69 9.53
C PHE A 521 16.84 5.24 8.88
N VAL A 522 15.73 5.92 9.20
CA VAL A 522 14.42 5.65 8.59
C VAL A 522 14.46 5.90 7.08
N PRO A 523 13.61 5.23 6.29
CA PRO A 523 13.52 5.46 4.85
C PRO A 523 13.21 6.91 4.49
N GLY A 524 13.58 7.26 3.27
CA GLY A 524 13.48 8.58 2.68
C GLY A 524 13.11 8.52 1.20
N HIS A 525 13.41 9.55 0.42
CA HIS A 525 13.05 9.55 -1.01
C HIS A 525 14.15 10.17 -1.87
N SER A 526 14.22 9.79 -3.15
CA SER A 526 15.29 10.25 -4.06
C SER A 526 14.87 11.34 -5.05
N VAL A 527 13.56 11.62 -5.17
CA VAL A 527 13.04 12.60 -6.15
C VAL A 527 12.83 13.99 -5.54
N VAL A 528 12.39 14.05 -4.29
CA VAL A 528 12.05 15.32 -3.62
C VAL A 528 12.90 15.44 -2.38
N GLU A 529 13.75 16.46 -2.34
CA GLU A 529 14.51 16.86 -1.15
C GLU A 529 13.65 17.82 -0.33
N MET A 530 13.41 17.47 0.94
CA MET A 530 12.64 18.28 1.87
C MET A 530 13.08 17.99 3.31
N ASP A 531 12.95 18.99 4.17
CA ASP A 531 13.23 18.82 5.59
C ASP A 531 12.34 17.72 6.19
N GLY A 532 12.93 16.88 7.05
CA GLY A 532 12.25 15.76 7.68
C GLY A 532 12.12 14.48 6.83
N VAL A 533 12.51 14.50 5.55
CA VAL A 533 12.63 13.30 4.71
C VAL A 533 14.10 12.94 4.56
N THR A 534 14.47 11.72 4.94
CA THR A 534 15.87 11.27 4.84
C THR A 534 16.25 10.97 3.38
N THR A 535 17.52 10.63 3.15
CA THR A 535 18.02 10.13 1.85
C THR A 535 18.29 8.62 1.87
N GLN A 536 17.82 7.91 2.90
CA GLN A 536 18.12 6.50 3.15
C GLN A 536 17.24 5.54 2.33
N GLY A 537 17.31 5.65 1.00
CA GLY A 537 16.50 4.84 0.06
C GLY A 537 14.99 4.97 0.28
N ALA A 538 14.18 4.36 -0.57
CA ALA A 538 12.72 4.42 -0.48
C ALA A 538 12.11 3.04 -0.31
N VAL A 539 11.09 2.94 0.56
CA VAL A 539 10.24 1.74 0.71
C VAL A 539 8.88 1.91 0.03
N SER A 540 8.52 3.13 -0.34
CA SER A 540 7.32 3.45 -1.12
C SER A 540 7.69 4.34 -2.31
N ALA A 541 6.88 4.31 -3.37
CA ALA A 541 7.15 5.08 -4.60
C ALA A 541 6.94 6.60 -4.44
N ALA A 542 6.30 7.05 -3.36
CA ALA A 542 6.10 8.45 -3.02
C ALA A 542 6.58 8.72 -1.58
N GLN A 543 7.07 9.93 -1.34
CA GLN A 543 7.75 10.31 -0.10
C GLN A 543 6.88 10.16 1.17
N PHE A 544 5.56 10.31 1.03
CA PHE A 544 4.58 10.16 2.12
C PHE A 544 3.57 9.04 1.86
N GLY A 545 3.93 8.06 1.01
CA GLY A 545 3.04 6.95 0.67
C GLY A 545 1.72 7.43 0.08
N SER A 546 0.61 7.01 0.69
CA SER A 546 -0.75 7.39 0.30
C SER A 546 -1.19 8.65 1.05
N ALA A 547 -0.66 9.82 0.67
CA ALA A 547 -0.81 11.03 1.48
C ALA A 547 -2.27 11.53 1.59
N SER A 548 -3.10 11.34 0.56
CA SER A 548 -4.48 11.87 0.54
C SER A 548 -5.43 11.23 1.56
N ILE A 549 -5.07 10.10 2.17
CA ILE A 549 -5.88 9.44 3.20
C ILE A 549 -5.39 9.72 4.64
N LEU A 550 -4.25 10.41 4.81
CA LEU A 550 -3.79 10.88 6.12
C LEU A 550 -4.75 11.87 6.81
N PRO A 551 -5.49 12.73 6.08
CA PRO A 551 -6.52 13.57 6.70
C PRO A 551 -7.55 12.81 7.53
N ILE A 552 -7.83 11.54 7.22
CA ILE A 552 -8.79 10.72 7.98
C ILE A 552 -8.31 10.57 9.43
N SER A 553 -7.09 10.09 9.62
CA SER A 553 -6.50 9.92 10.95
C SER A 553 -6.24 11.26 11.64
N TRP A 554 -5.89 12.30 10.88
CA TRP A 554 -5.77 13.66 11.40
C TRP A 554 -7.10 14.16 11.97
N MET A 555 -8.21 13.98 11.24
CA MET A 555 -9.56 14.36 11.67
C MET A 555 -9.98 13.58 12.92
N TYR A 556 -9.76 12.26 12.95
CA TYR A 556 -10.06 11.43 14.11
C TYR A 556 -9.35 11.95 15.37
N ILE A 557 -8.02 12.09 15.33
CA ILE A 557 -7.24 12.57 16.48
C ILE A 557 -7.68 13.97 16.89
N ARG A 558 -7.92 14.85 15.92
CA ARG A 558 -8.30 16.24 16.18
C ARG A 558 -9.68 16.35 16.84
N MET A 559 -10.65 15.56 16.41
CA MET A 559 -12.02 15.58 16.94
C MET A 559 -12.13 14.87 18.29
N MET A 560 -11.41 13.76 18.47
CA MET A 560 -11.45 12.98 19.71
C MET A 560 -10.69 13.68 20.84
N GLY A 561 -9.56 14.33 20.53
CA GLY A 561 -8.65 14.86 21.54
C GLY A 561 -8.10 13.76 22.46
N SER A 562 -7.30 14.14 23.46
CA SER A 562 -6.66 13.16 24.36
C SER A 562 -7.67 12.35 25.19
N GLU A 563 -8.74 13.00 25.66
CA GLU A 563 -9.76 12.36 26.50
C GLU A 563 -10.60 11.36 25.71
N GLY A 564 -11.07 11.75 24.52
CA GLY A 564 -11.84 10.87 23.64
C GLY A 564 -11.02 9.68 23.16
N LEU A 565 -9.75 9.90 22.79
CA LEU A 565 -8.84 8.82 22.39
C LEU A 565 -8.64 7.79 23.52
N LYS A 566 -8.41 8.26 24.76
CA LYS A 566 -8.31 7.39 25.93
C LYS A 566 -9.61 6.62 26.17
N GLN A 567 -10.75 7.30 26.09
CA GLN A 567 -12.06 6.70 26.29
C GLN A 567 -12.33 5.61 25.23
N ALA A 568 -11.97 5.83 23.97
CA ALA A 568 -12.11 4.83 22.92
C ALA A 568 -11.36 3.54 23.27
N SER A 569 -10.11 3.62 23.70
CA SER A 569 -9.35 2.43 24.14
C SER A 569 -9.99 1.76 25.37
N GLN A 570 -10.46 2.53 26.34
CA GLN A 570 -11.15 1.96 27.51
C GLN A 570 -12.44 1.22 27.14
N VAL A 571 -13.23 1.76 26.21
CA VAL A 571 -14.48 1.12 25.77
C VAL A 571 -14.21 -0.09 24.88
N ALA A 572 -13.19 -0.06 24.02
CA ALA A 572 -12.76 -1.23 23.25
C ALA A 572 -12.40 -2.42 24.17
N ILE A 573 -11.64 -2.15 25.25
CA ILE A 573 -11.30 -3.15 26.27
C ILE A 573 -12.56 -3.62 27.02
N LEU A 574 -13.44 -2.69 27.41
CA LEU A 574 -14.69 -3.02 28.09
C LEU A 574 -15.57 -3.95 27.24
N ASN A 575 -15.77 -3.62 25.97
CA ASN A 575 -16.62 -4.39 25.06
C ASN A 575 -16.07 -5.81 24.85
N ALA A 576 -14.75 -5.95 24.68
CA ALA A 576 -14.12 -7.27 24.54
C ALA A 576 -14.30 -8.13 25.79
N ASN A 577 -14.08 -7.54 26.98
CA ASN A 577 -14.30 -8.24 28.25
C ASN A 577 -15.77 -8.57 28.50
N TYR A 578 -16.70 -7.69 28.10
CA TYR A 578 -18.12 -7.98 28.16
C TYR A 578 -18.49 -9.20 27.31
N ILE A 579 -17.99 -9.27 26.06
CA ILE A 579 -18.22 -10.41 25.18
C ILE A 579 -17.59 -11.68 25.74
N ALA A 580 -16.33 -11.63 26.19
CA ALA A 580 -15.65 -12.77 26.79
C ALA A 580 -16.45 -13.31 28.01
N GLN A 581 -16.88 -12.42 28.90
CA GLN A 581 -17.68 -12.78 30.07
C GLN A 581 -19.05 -13.36 29.70
N ARG A 582 -19.67 -12.92 28.60
CA ARG A 582 -20.95 -13.43 28.10
C ARG A 582 -20.84 -14.80 27.44
N LEU A 583 -19.67 -15.15 26.90
CA LEU A 583 -19.44 -16.39 26.16
C LEU A 583 -18.79 -17.49 27.00
N LYS A 584 -18.17 -17.15 28.15
CA LYS A 584 -17.35 -18.08 28.94
C LYS A 584 -18.07 -19.34 29.45
N ASP A 585 -19.40 -19.31 29.59
CA ASP A 585 -20.18 -20.45 30.06
C ASP A 585 -20.46 -21.46 28.92
N ASP A 586 -20.32 -21.01 27.67
CA ASP A 586 -20.56 -21.80 26.44
C ASP A 586 -19.27 -22.19 25.71
N TYR A 587 -18.21 -21.37 25.83
CA TYR A 587 -16.91 -21.56 25.19
C TYR A 587 -15.77 -21.20 26.14
N ASP A 588 -14.68 -21.96 26.09
CA ASP A 588 -13.46 -21.61 26.81
C ASP A 588 -12.84 -20.34 26.21
N ILE A 589 -12.59 -19.34 27.07
CA ILE A 589 -11.76 -18.19 26.73
C ILE A 589 -10.30 -18.66 26.80
N LEU A 590 -9.67 -18.81 25.65
CA LEU A 590 -8.42 -19.57 25.54
C LEU A 590 -7.25 -18.92 26.31
N TYR A 591 -7.19 -17.59 26.32
CA TYR A 591 -6.15 -16.82 27.01
C TYR A 591 -6.76 -15.64 27.75
N SER A 592 -6.23 -15.35 28.93
CA SER A 592 -6.57 -14.19 29.75
C SER A 592 -5.35 -13.73 30.55
N GLY A 593 -5.33 -12.48 30.98
CA GLY A 593 -4.29 -11.97 31.88
C GLY A 593 -4.42 -12.55 33.29
N ALA A 594 -3.48 -12.21 34.18
CA ALA A 594 -3.41 -12.77 35.53
C ALA A 594 -4.70 -12.59 36.36
N GLU A 595 -5.43 -11.51 36.14
CA GLU A 595 -6.71 -11.22 36.81
C GLU A 595 -7.95 -11.74 36.05
N GLY A 596 -7.76 -12.53 34.98
CA GLY A 596 -8.85 -13.13 34.19
C GLY A 596 -9.47 -12.20 33.14
N TYR A 597 -8.86 -11.04 32.87
CA TYR A 597 -9.31 -10.08 31.87
C TYR A 597 -8.53 -10.19 30.55
N VAL A 598 -9.19 -9.85 29.45
CA VAL A 598 -8.58 -9.70 28.12
C VAL A 598 -8.31 -8.22 27.83
N ALA A 599 -7.59 -7.92 26.75
CA ALA A 599 -7.39 -6.58 26.24
C ALA A 599 -8.57 -6.15 25.35
N HIS A 600 -8.32 -5.69 24.13
CA HIS A 600 -9.35 -5.29 23.14
C HIS A 600 -9.96 -6.44 22.32
N GLU A 601 -9.48 -7.66 22.49
CA GLU A 601 -9.95 -8.84 21.75
C GLU A 601 -9.84 -10.10 22.61
N CYS A 602 -10.63 -11.14 22.29
CA CYS A 602 -10.58 -12.43 22.96
C CYS A 602 -10.60 -13.60 21.97
N ILE A 603 -10.11 -14.76 22.40
CA ILE A 603 -10.15 -15.99 21.61
C ILE A 603 -11.07 -17.00 22.28
N ILE A 604 -12.05 -17.50 21.52
CA ILE A 604 -12.89 -18.62 21.95
C ILE A 604 -12.39 -19.93 21.33
N ASP A 605 -12.32 -20.98 22.14
CA ASP A 605 -11.86 -22.29 21.69
C ASP A 605 -13.01 -23.13 21.10
N ILE A 606 -12.95 -23.39 19.79
CA ILE A 606 -13.92 -24.21 19.07
C ILE A 606 -13.45 -25.68 18.96
N ARG A 607 -12.18 -25.98 19.30
CA ARG A 607 -11.60 -27.32 19.15
C ARG A 607 -12.37 -28.39 19.93
N PRO A 608 -12.89 -28.14 21.16
CA PRO A 608 -13.74 -29.11 21.84
C PRO A 608 -15.03 -29.46 21.08
N LEU A 609 -15.68 -28.48 20.44
CA LEU A 609 -16.88 -28.74 19.63
C LEU A 609 -16.58 -29.66 18.44
N LYS A 610 -15.42 -29.45 17.80
CA LYS A 610 -14.98 -30.30 16.69
C LYS A 610 -14.68 -31.72 17.15
N ALA A 611 -13.98 -31.87 18.27
CA ALA A 611 -13.63 -33.18 18.83
C ALA A 611 -14.89 -33.98 19.24
N ASN A 612 -15.87 -33.32 19.85
CA ASN A 612 -17.05 -33.98 20.41
C ASN A 612 -18.18 -34.17 19.39
N TYR A 613 -18.35 -33.24 18.44
CA TYR A 613 -19.53 -33.20 17.56
C TYR A 613 -19.20 -33.05 16.07
N GLY A 614 -17.92 -32.95 15.69
CA GLY A 614 -17.50 -32.74 14.31
C GLY A 614 -17.75 -31.33 13.77
N ILE A 615 -18.19 -30.39 14.62
CA ILE A 615 -18.46 -28.99 14.24
C ILE A 615 -17.15 -28.20 14.25
N SER A 616 -16.73 -27.72 13.09
CA SER A 616 -15.51 -26.93 12.94
C SER A 616 -15.76 -25.43 13.10
N GLU A 617 -14.67 -24.68 13.27
CA GLU A 617 -14.67 -23.21 13.24
C GLU A 617 -15.26 -22.65 11.94
N MET A 618 -15.10 -23.37 10.83
CA MET A 618 -15.68 -23.01 9.53
C MET A 618 -17.21 -23.13 9.54
N ASP A 619 -17.75 -24.16 10.19
CA ASP A 619 -19.19 -24.37 10.30
C ASP A 619 -19.83 -23.25 11.12
N VAL A 620 -19.21 -22.88 12.24
CA VAL A 620 -19.63 -21.73 13.06
C VAL A 620 -19.57 -20.44 12.25
N ALA A 621 -18.46 -20.20 11.55
CA ALA A 621 -18.28 -19.00 10.74
C ALA A 621 -19.30 -18.88 9.59
N LYS A 622 -19.61 -19.98 8.90
CA LYS A 622 -20.66 -19.97 7.86
C LYS A 622 -22.05 -19.84 8.46
N ARG A 623 -22.29 -20.43 9.62
CA ARG A 623 -23.57 -20.30 10.31
C ARG A 623 -23.83 -18.87 10.78
N LEU A 624 -22.81 -18.12 11.21
CA LEU A 624 -22.95 -16.71 11.59
C LEU A 624 -23.50 -15.82 10.45
N ILE A 625 -23.27 -16.19 9.19
CA ILE A 625 -23.85 -15.48 8.04
C ILE A 625 -25.39 -15.53 8.10
N ASP A 626 -25.97 -16.67 8.49
CA ASP A 626 -27.42 -16.83 8.64
C ASP A 626 -27.99 -15.96 9.78
N TYR A 627 -27.14 -15.56 10.73
CA TYR A 627 -27.46 -14.64 11.83
C TYR A 627 -27.16 -13.17 11.49
N GLY A 628 -26.76 -12.88 10.24
CA GLY A 628 -26.46 -11.52 9.80
C GLY A 628 -25.10 -10.99 10.26
N PHE A 629 -24.14 -11.86 10.60
CA PHE A 629 -22.79 -11.47 10.99
C PHE A 629 -21.73 -11.96 10.01
N HIS A 630 -20.72 -11.12 9.78
CA HIS A 630 -19.44 -11.62 9.31
C HIS A 630 -18.73 -12.37 10.45
N ALA A 631 -18.08 -13.48 10.12
CA ALA A 631 -17.35 -14.25 11.12
C ALA A 631 -16.17 -13.45 11.72
N PRO A 632 -15.81 -13.70 12.99
CA PRO A 632 -14.55 -13.23 13.58
C PRO A 632 -13.32 -13.79 12.84
N THR A 633 -12.12 -13.37 13.25
CA THR A 633 -10.88 -13.88 12.68
C THR A 633 -10.76 -15.37 12.96
N MET A 634 -10.59 -16.17 11.91
CA MET A 634 -10.62 -17.63 12.00
C MET A 634 -9.24 -18.25 12.00
N SER A 635 -9.01 -19.23 12.88
CA SER A 635 -7.83 -20.10 12.88
C SER A 635 -6.48 -19.37 12.94
N PHE A 636 -6.47 -18.16 13.49
CA PHE A 636 -5.28 -17.36 13.78
C PHE A 636 -5.54 -16.55 15.06
N PRO A 637 -4.55 -16.44 15.99
CA PRO A 637 -3.22 -17.06 15.94
C PRO A 637 -3.21 -18.57 16.25
N VAL A 638 -4.32 -19.12 16.77
CA VAL A 638 -4.44 -20.55 17.09
C VAL A 638 -5.35 -21.24 16.08
N ALA A 639 -4.92 -22.37 15.52
CA ALA A 639 -5.72 -23.13 14.56
C ALA A 639 -6.96 -23.74 15.23
N GLY A 640 -8.12 -23.63 14.58
CA GLY A 640 -9.38 -24.18 15.08
C GLY A 640 -10.10 -23.30 16.10
N THR A 641 -9.75 -22.02 16.21
CA THR A 641 -10.38 -21.05 17.12
C THR A 641 -10.96 -19.85 16.37
N LEU A 642 -11.70 -19.00 17.09
CA LEU A 642 -12.20 -17.71 16.60
C LEU A 642 -11.71 -16.57 17.50
N MET A 643 -11.17 -15.51 16.91
CA MET A 643 -10.69 -14.32 17.60
C MET A 643 -11.59 -13.12 17.32
N ILE A 644 -12.13 -12.55 18.39
CA ILE A 644 -13.24 -11.59 18.39
C ILE A 644 -12.74 -10.24 18.90
N GLU A 645 -12.84 -9.21 18.07
CA GLU A 645 -12.55 -7.81 18.43
C GLU A 645 -13.77 -6.93 18.11
N PRO A 646 -14.52 -6.45 19.11
CA PRO A 646 -15.73 -5.66 18.87
C PRO A 646 -15.46 -4.18 18.60
N THR A 647 -14.29 -3.65 18.99
CA THR A 647 -14.01 -2.21 19.03
C THR A 647 -14.88 -1.42 20.02
N GLU A 648 -14.78 -0.10 20.01
CA GLU A 648 -15.41 0.82 20.96
C GLU A 648 -16.87 1.22 20.66
N ILE A 649 -17.42 0.89 19.48
CA ILE A 649 -18.76 1.30 19.02
C ILE A 649 -19.64 0.09 18.72
#